data_AF-A0A3D1WHP9-F1
#
_entry.id   AF-A0A3D1WHP9-F1
#
_cell.length_a   1.000
_cell.length_b   1.000
_cell.length_c   1.000
_cell.angle_alpha   90.00
_cell.angle_beta   90.00
_cell.angle_gamma   90.00
#
_symmetry.space_group_name_H-M   'P 1'
#
loop_
_entity.id
_entity.type
_entity.pdbx_description
1 polymer ?
#
loop_
_entity_poly.entity_id
_entity_poly.type
_entity_poly.pdbx_seq_one_letter_code
_entity_poly.pdbx_strand_id
1 'polypeptide(L)'
;MSAGAIIAIIDVVFFVLLGLGFLEGFLRGVKRSSLELGISIAGIIIVALITPVVTDAILNIQITANGTTSSLKTFIINMLSSNPDVENLINGSPSTKTLLEKLPTVLMAAVVFLVLNLVMRLVVYIVYKLISLVFKSKKKEKELGLKRNRWVGGAISTFKMFALVLVMFMPLTSAVKFADQIIPAQSTEVSAVVAAAGEGGSGTAGGETPAPSTDGGGTTDGGSTTDGGIFSSLPPVVKNIVHGVNKSALGVLNGVAGMDDFMFDQVAKVEINGERIKFRSELNNYYTLYNDISLFLKNKDVESINWEKLDKSYKDVTSNPLYNSVVLNIIGENIAKYENLVKVFPQIKEYEDILKNISLALSTNDKYAEYFKPDIDKIYYTISGAGKSGYLKEVVGKKNTLSSITVLVDKYDEVLTNTVNNLFDLNIVRDALSPALKTVFTKVSDEALGNILADANTNITDWNGLKVKVKNTIVEVGKINGMIEKQNVALGDITSDFMTILKLKNDVPQILSRFGNMIDCIDNLEFMSDTAGNKLMPRVLNKFGLTDLKDVKGETIETYKGVFEFMSPSIEKLISLDIYDDMHGEVNFNSILKKFAQRLVSEKTDTTYSKFMSDVLLPLYKVTALQDKIFTPIINGSKTTGVVDFSLLEVENDWAASYANWESDLPQLTAVITELESKYFNEETKQTILDYLLTEGGDMKEVVKKLDDATLDKVMPSVLTAKSLQPLRDQLAGIVVSTIKDVTGDSTVSMSLNPASFTGGDSQTSEFITIIKTFVKIYNASTTMTNLEDIDEILLGNLLEQMKQNAYRVELNGKTNTGVTKAMFSAMIAKAESEFGITFLDVFKATNIYEINFNDMFKFINLTKQSNAFAQAFKNVAIDGNKDTASVDELMGAVKANQESAKEILVLANSLEVDASLTTEQKTYFDAKIAELEADSEIDRDIIAQFKTLIGETA
;
A
#
# COMPACT_ATOMS: atom_id res chain seq x y z
N MET A 1 31.44 61.32 9.51
CA MET A 1 32.35 61.29 10.69
C MET A 1 32.74 59.84 10.93
N SER A 2 34.03 59.50 11.08
CA SER A 2 34.45 58.11 11.31
C SER A 2 34.16 57.68 12.76
N ALA A 3 33.92 56.38 12.99
CA ALA A 3 33.68 55.84 14.34
C ALA A 3 34.83 56.18 15.31
N GLY A 4 36.08 56.18 14.85
CA GLY A 4 37.25 56.58 15.64
C GLY A 4 37.23 58.04 16.10
N ALA A 5 36.72 58.97 15.27
CA ALA A 5 36.58 60.38 15.67
C ALA A 5 35.47 60.57 16.72
N ILE A 6 34.40 59.78 16.64
CA ILE A 6 33.29 59.81 17.61
C ILE A 6 33.75 59.26 18.97
N ILE A 7 34.50 58.15 18.98
CA ILE A 7 35.10 57.58 20.20
C ILE A 7 36.00 58.61 20.90
N ALA A 8 36.90 59.25 20.14
CA ALA A 8 37.81 60.26 20.69
C ALA A 8 37.07 61.46 21.29
N ILE A 9 35.97 61.92 20.67
CA ILE A 9 35.16 63.01 21.20
C ILE A 9 34.46 62.61 22.50
N ILE A 10 33.85 61.42 22.56
CA ILE A 10 33.18 60.91 23.75
C ILE A 10 34.16 60.78 24.91
N ASP A 11 35.33 60.19 24.67
CA ASP A 11 36.36 60.01 25.69
C ASP A 11 36.93 61.35 26.16
N VAL A 12 37.20 62.30 25.26
CA VAL A 12 37.65 63.66 25.63
C VAL A 12 36.60 64.36 26.50
N VAL A 13 35.32 64.32 26.12
CA VAL A 13 34.24 64.91 26.92
C VAL A 13 34.15 64.24 28.30
N PHE A 14 34.27 62.91 28.36
CA PHE A 14 34.30 62.15 29.61
C PHE A 14 35.45 62.59 30.52
N PHE A 15 36.68 62.67 30.02
CA PHE A 15 37.83 63.09 30.82
C PHE A 15 37.77 64.58 31.22
N VAL A 16 37.22 65.46 30.37
CA VAL A 16 36.98 66.87 30.71
C VAL A 16 35.98 66.99 31.86
N LEU A 17 34.90 66.21 31.84
CA LEU A 17 33.92 66.17 32.92
C LEU A 17 34.52 65.70 34.25
N LEU A 18 35.42 64.71 34.21
CA LEU A 18 36.18 64.27 35.40
C LEU A 18 37.14 65.35 35.91
N GLY A 19 37.82 66.06 35.01
CA GLY A 19 38.69 67.19 35.34
C GLY A 19 37.94 68.36 35.97
N LEU A 20 36.75 68.68 35.46
CA LEU A 20 35.85 69.68 36.07
C LEU A 20 35.37 69.24 37.46
N GLY A 21 35.05 67.96 37.65
CA GLY A 21 34.73 67.39 38.97
C GLY A 21 35.90 67.49 39.96
N PHE A 22 37.13 67.28 39.49
CA PHE A 22 38.33 67.47 40.30
C PHE A 22 38.49 68.93 40.73
N LEU A 23 38.37 69.88 39.80
CA LEU A 23 38.46 71.32 40.07
C LEU A 23 37.37 71.78 41.05
N GLU A 24 36.14 71.29 40.87
CA GLU A 24 35.02 71.56 41.76
C GLU A 24 35.30 71.08 43.20
N GLY A 25 35.83 69.86 43.35
CA GLY A 25 36.22 69.29 44.64
C GLY A 25 37.42 69.95 45.29
N PHE A 26 38.41 70.31 44.48
CA PHE A 26 39.63 70.97 44.93
C PHE A 26 39.34 72.35 45.53
N LEU A 27 38.40 73.09 44.92
CA LEU A 27 37.95 74.39 45.41
C LEU A 27 37.11 74.29 46.70
N ARG A 28 36.33 73.21 46.87
CA ARG A 28 35.32 73.07 47.95
C ARG A 28 35.79 72.32 49.20
N GLY A 29 36.69 71.35 49.07
CA GLY A 29 37.23 70.54 50.18
C GLY A 29 36.29 69.42 50.68
N VAL A 30 36.87 68.46 51.41
CA VAL A 30 36.27 67.14 51.75
C VAL A 30 34.85 67.21 52.33
N LYS A 31 34.61 67.99 53.40
CA LYS A 31 33.28 68.02 54.08
C LYS A 31 32.14 68.45 53.16
N ARG A 32 32.41 69.40 52.26
CA ARG A 32 31.41 69.94 51.33
C ARG A 32 31.16 68.98 50.16
N SER A 33 32.22 68.37 49.65
CA SER A 33 32.13 67.34 48.61
C SER A 33 31.35 66.10 49.05
N SER A 34 31.50 65.65 50.31
CA SER A 34 30.75 64.50 50.84
C SER A 34 29.25 64.78 51.06
N LEU A 35 28.89 65.97 51.56
CA LEU A 35 27.47 66.37 51.70
C LEU A 35 26.79 66.43 50.33
N GLU A 36 27.47 67.01 49.34
CA GLU A 36 26.98 67.10 47.98
C GLU A 36 26.86 65.72 47.32
N LEU A 37 27.73 64.76 47.65
CA LEU A 37 27.66 63.37 47.18
C LEU A 37 26.36 62.70 47.67
N GLY A 38 26.02 62.82 48.95
CA GLY A 38 24.78 62.26 49.50
C GLY A 38 23.52 62.84 48.86
N ILE A 39 23.48 64.17 48.66
CA ILE A 39 22.35 64.84 47.99
C ILE A 39 22.27 64.44 46.51
N SER A 40 23.40 64.27 45.82
CA SER A 40 23.41 63.81 44.42
C SER A 40 22.89 62.37 44.26
N ILE A 41 23.23 61.45 45.18
CA ILE A 41 22.69 60.07 45.15
C ILE A 41 21.17 60.07 45.35
N ALA A 42 20.66 60.84 46.33
CA ALA A 42 19.23 61.00 46.51
C ALA A 42 18.54 61.60 45.27
N GLY A 43 19.20 62.57 44.60
CA GLY A 43 18.73 63.14 43.35
C GLY A 43 18.61 62.12 42.22
N ILE A 44 19.57 61.20 42.07
CA ILE A 44 19.54 60.13 41.07
C ILE A 44 18.36 59.18 41.32
N ILE A 45 18.11 58.79 42.58
CA ILE A 45 16.97 57.92 42.94
C ILE A 45 15.64 58.61 42.59
N ILE A 46 15.51 59.89 42.91
CA ILE A 46 14.32 60.69 42.57
C ILE A 46 14.13 60.76 41.05
N VAL A 47 15.21 61.01 40.29
CA VAL A 47 15.14 61.03 38.82
C VAL A 47 14.73 59.67 38.27
N ALA A 48 15.26 58.56 38.79
CA ALA A 48 14.87 57.22 38.36
C ALA A 48 13.38 56.94 38.57
N LEU A 49 12.79 57.44 39.67
CA LEU A 49 11.35 57.28 39.96
C LEU A 49 10.46 58.20 39.12
N ILE A 50 10.91 59.41 38.81
CA ILE A 50 10.13 60.42 38.06
C ILE A 50 10.26 60.25 36.54
N THR A 51 11.35 59.64 36.06
CA THR A 51 11.61 59.44 34.62
C THR A 51 10.46 58.78 33.87
N PRO A 52 9.82 57.71 34.35
CA PRO A 52 8.66 57.12 33.67
C PRO A 52 7.52 58.14 33.49
N VAL A 53 7.20 58.89 34.54
CA VAL A 53 6.10 59.88 34.54
C VAL A 53 6.36 61.04 33.58
N VAL A 54 7.60 61.55 33.57
CA VAL A 54 7.99 62.65 32.68
C VAL A 54 8.08 62.20 31.23
N THR A 55 8.56 60.98 30.98
CA THR A 55 8.58 60.40 29.62
C THR A 55 7.17 60.32 29.04
N ASP A 56 6.20 59.83 29.81
CA ASP A 56 4.78 59.80 29.41
C ASP A 56 4.22 61.21 29.17
N ALA A 57 4.57 62.19 30.01
CA ALA A 57 4.13 63.57 29.83
C ALA A 57 4.69 64.22 28.55
N ILE A 58 5.98 64.01 28.24
CA ILE A 58 6.64 64.53 27.03
C ILE A 58 6.02 63.92 25.78
N LEU A 59 5.78 62.61 25.79
CA LEU A 59 5.20 61.91 24.64
C LEU A 59 3.74 62.29 24.36
N ASN A 60 3.02 62.81 25.36
CA ASN A 60 1.66 63.32 25.19
C ASN A 60 1.58 64.81 24.79
N ILE A 61 2.72 65.48 24.57
CA ILE A 61 2.74 66.86 24.05
C ILE A 61 2.12 66.88 22.64
N GLN A 62 1.20 67.81 22.41
CA GLN A 62 0.58 68.00 21.09
C GLN A 62 1.55 68.70 20.14
N ILE A 63 1.75 68.12 18.96
CA ILE A 63 2.58 68.66 17.88
C ILE A 63 1.71 68.77 16.64
N THR A 64 1.87 69.87 15.90
CA THR A 64 1.22 70.05 14.60
C THR A 64 2.23 69.74 13.51
N ALA A 65 1.98 68.68 12.75
CA ALA A 65 2.78 68.27 11.61
C ALA A 65 1.84 67.93 10.45
N ASN A 66 2.16 68.43 9.25
CA ASN A 66 1.33 68.30 8.04
C ASN A 66 -0.14 68.75 8.23
N GLY A 67 -0.38 69.81 9.02
CA GLY A 67 -1.72 70.41 9.19
C GLY A 67 -2.62 69.72 10.23
N THR A 68 -2.23 68.58 10.77
CA THR A 68 -2.96 67.88 11.84
C THR A 68 -2.24 67.99 13.18
N THR A 69 -2.97 68.38 14.22
CA THR A 69 -2.48 68.39 15.61
C THR A 69 -2.66 66.99 16.22
N SER A 70 -1.56 66.34 16.57
CA SER A 70 -1.54 65.02 17.20
C SER A 70 -0.52 64.98 18.32
N SER A 71 -0.69 64.13 19.34
CA SER A 71 0.38 63.94 20.33
C SER A 71 1.66 63.41 19.66
N LEU A 72 2.85 63.71 20.20
CA LEU A 72 4.12 63.19 19.69
C LEU A 72 4.09 61.64 19.59
N LYS A 73 3.47 60.99 20.58
CA LYS A 73 3.18 59.55 20.57
C LYS A 73 2.35 59.14 19.34
N THR A 74 1.22 59.80 19.11
CA THR A 74 0.33 59.53 17.96
C THR A 74 1.01 59.82 16.61
N PHE A 75 1.83 60.87 16.54
CA PHE A 75 2.57 61.22 15.34
C PHE A 75 3.57 60.13 14.93
N ILE A 76 4.31 59.58 15.89
CA ILE A 76 5.25 58.46 15.65
C ILE A 76 4.49 57.20 15.20
N ILE A 77 3.33 56.92 15.80
CA ILE A 77 2.49 55.77 15.41
C ILE A 77 1.92 55.95 14.00
N ASN A 78 1.49 57.15 13.63
CA ASN A 78 1.00 57.44 12.28
C ASN A 78 2.10 57.31 11.23
N MET A 79 3.34 57.69 11.57
CA MET A 79 4.51 57.43 10.72
C MET A 79 4.79 55.92 10.54
N LEU A 80 4.67 55.12 11.61
CA LEU A 80 4.81 53.65 11.53
C LEU A 80 3.65 53.01 10.74
N SER A 81 2.44 53.54 10.90
CA SER A 81 1.23 53.09 10.20
C SER A 81 1.17 53.54 8.73
N SER A 82 2.17 54.28 8.25
CA SER A 82 2.27 54.63 6.83
C SER A 82 2.71 53.44 5.96
N ASN A 83 3.14 52.33 6.58
CA ASN A 83 3.32 51.04 5.92
C ASN A 83 2.00 50.24 5.96
N PRO A 84 1.42 49.85 4.80
CA PRO A 84 0.17 49.10 4.73
C PRO A 84 0.16 47.79 5.53
N ASP A 85 1.30 47.10 5.63
CA ASP A 85 1.40 45.84 6.37
C ASP A 85 1.33 46.08 7.88
N VAL A 86 1.97 47.16 8.36
CA VAL A 86 1.92 47.59 9.77
C VAL A 86 0.51 48.07 10.12
N GLU A 87 -0.14 48.80 9.22
CA GLU A 87 -1.53 49.23 9.37
C GLU A 87 -2.48 48.02 9.46
N ASN A 88 -2.32 47.03 8.58
CA ASN A 88 -3.13 45.80 8.60
C ASN A 88 -2.93 44.97 9.88
N LEU A 89 -1.69 44.89 10.40
CA LEU A 89 -1.39 44.22 11.67
C LEU A 89 -1.92 44.97 12.90
N ILE A 90 -1.91 46.31 12.87
CA ILE A 90 -2.53 47.17 13.90
C ILE A 90 -4.06 46.98 13.90
N ASN A 91 -4.68 46.94 12.72
CA ASN A 91 -6.11 46.73 12.58
C ASN A 91 -6.53 45.29 12.95
N GLY A 92 -5.62 44.33 12.74
CA GLY A 92 -5.76 42.92 13.12
C GLY A 92 -5.69 42.68 14.64
N SER A 93 -4.92 43.47 15.40
CA SER A 93 -4.64 43.18 16.82
C SER A 93 -4.55 44.45 17.70
N PRO A 94 -5.50 44.64 18.66
CA PRO A 94 -5.37 45.63 19.74
C PRO A 94 -4.07 45.51 20.55
N SER A 95 -3.57 44.29 20.74
CA SER A 95 -2.31 44.02 21.44
C SER A 95 -1.10 44.54 20.66
N THR A 96 -1.08 44.40 19.32
CA THR A 96 -0.06 45.01 18.44
C THR A 96 -0.08 46.52 18.56
N LYS A 97 -1.27 47.15 18.56
CA LYS A 97 -1.41 48.59 18.75
C LYS A 97 -0.86 49.04 20.10
N THR A 98 -1.21 48.33 21.18
CA THR A 98 -0.74 48.64 22.54
C THR A 98 0.77 48.51 22.65
N LEU A 99 1.36 47.48 22.05
CA LEU A 99 2.80 47.28 22.00
C LEU A 99 3.52 48.44 21.27
N LEU A 100 3.04 48.80 20.07
CA LEU A 100 3.59 49.90 19.28
C LEU A 100 3.42 51.26 19.96
N GLU A 101 2.31 51.46 20.68
CA GLU A 101 2.07 52.66 21.47
C GLU A 101 3.08 52.84 22.62
N LYS A 102 3.56 51.74 23.18
CA LYS A 102 4.48 51.76 24.32
C LYS A 102 5.95 51.79 23.90
N LEU A 103 6.28 51.35 22.68
CA LEU A 103 7.65 51.32 22.16
C LEU A 103 8.37 52.70 22.18
N PRO A 104 7.76 53.83 21.78
CA PRO A 104 8.38 55.15 21.90
C PRO A 104 8.73 55.52 23.35
N THR A 105 7.92 55.07 24.31
CA THR A 105 8.11 55.32 25.75
C THR A 105 9.38 54.65 26.26
N VAL A 106 9.59 53.40 25.86
CA VAL A 106 10.80 52.62 26.21
C VAL A 106 12.06 53.28 25.66
N LEU A 107 12.02 53.74 24.41
CA LEU A 107 13.16 54.38 23.75
C LEU A 107 13.47 55.78 24.33
N MET A 108 12.43 56.57 24.62
CA MET A 108 12.59 57.92 25.18
C MET A 108 13.03 57.91 26.64
N ALA A 109 12.71 56.87 27.42
CA ALA A 109 13.05 56.80 28.84
C ALA A 109 14.55 56.97 29.11
N ALA A 110 15.44 56.39 28.27
CA ALA A 110 16.89 56.55 28.42
C ALA A 110 17.36 58.00 28.18
N VAL A 111 16.78 58.68 27.19
CA VAL A 111 17.09 60.07 26.85
C VAL A 111 16.54 61.01 27.92
N VAL A 112 15.30 60.80 28.36
CA VAL A 112 14.64 61.58 29.42
C VAL A 112 15.38 61.40 30.74
N PHE A 113 15.84 60.19 31.08
CA PHE A 113 16.66 59.95 32.27
C PHE A 113 17.95 60.79 32.24
N LEU A 114 18.64 60.85 31.10
CA LEU A 114 19.85 61.65 30.93
C LEU A 114 19.54 63.14 31.10
N VAL A 115 18.51 63.66 30.43
CA VAL A 115 18.11 65.07 30.51
C VAL A 115 17.66 65.45 31.92
N LEU A 116 16.83 64.63 32.56
CA LEU A 116 16.38 64.84 33.93
C LEU A 116 17.53 64.78 34.92
N ASN A 117 18.54 63.94 34.72
CA ASN A 117 19.74 63.96 35.55
C ASN A 117 20.54 65.25 35.39
N LEU A 118 20.65 65.82 34.17
CA LEU A 118 21.28 67.14 33.97
C LEU A 118 20.52 68.24 34.72
N VAL A 119 19.19 68.26 34.58
CA VAL A 119 18.32 69.24 35.24
C VAL A 119 18.36 69.05 36.76
N MET A 120 18.24 67.82 37.25
CA MET A 120 18.28 67.51 38.67
C MET A 120 19.64 67.84 39.27
N ARG A 121 20.74 67.71 38.51
CA ARG A 121 22.05 68.17 38.98
C ARG A 121 22.07 69.68 39.23
N LEU A 122 21.43 70.47 38.38
CA LEU A 122 21.27 71.91 38.58
C LEU A 122 20.39 72.22 39.81
N VAL A 123 19.31 71.45 40.00
CA VAL A 123 18.45 71.55 41.19
C VAL A 123 19.21 71.18 42.47
N VAL A 124 19.94 70.07 42.47
CA VAL A 124 20.81 69.62 43.56
C VAL A 124 21.87 70.67 43.87
N TYR A 125 22.44 71.31 42.87
CA TYR A 125 23.38 72.41 43.06
C TYR A 125 22.73 73.63 43.74
N ILE A 126 21.50 73.99 43.35
CA ILE A 126 20.72 75.06 43.98
C ILE A 126 20.38 74.70 45.43
N VAL A 127 19.86 73.50 45.68
CA VAL A 127 19.52 72.98 47.02
C VAL A 127 20.76 72.94 47.91
N TYR A 128 21.88 72.43 47.39
CA TYR A 128 23.16 72.46 48.08
C TYR A 128 23.62 73.90 48.39
N LYS A 129 23.50 74.84 47.44
CA LYS A 129 23.87 76.25 47.65
C LYS A 129 23.00 76.88 48.74
N LEU A 130 21.71 76.58 48.78
CA LEU A 130 20.78 77.01 49.83
C LEU A 130 21.14 76.42 51.20
N ILE A 131 21.37 75.11 51.29
CA ILE A 131 21.79 74.43 52.52
C ILE A 131 23.14 74.98 53.00
N SER A 132 24.10 75.20 52.09
CA SER A 132 25.42 75.76 52.43
C SER A 132 25.37 77.22 52.86
N LEU A 133 24.33 77.98 52.47
CA LEU A 133 24.06 79.33 52.96
C LEU A 133 23.51 79.32 54.39
N VAL A 134 22.63 78.35 54.73
CA VAL A 134 22.09 78.17 56.09
C VAL A 134 23.17 77.70 57.06
N PHE A 135 24.12 76.87 56.61
CA PHE A 135 25.24 76.38 57.43
C PHE A 135 26.44 77.34 57.54
N LYS A 136 26.37 78.57 56.99
CA LYS A 136 27.40 79.62 57.17
C LYS A 136 27.33 80.29 58.55
N SER A 137 27.31 79.53 59.64
CA SER A 137 27.65 80.12 60.94
C SER A 137 29.18 80.26 61.01
N LYS A 138 29.69 81.48 60.90
CA LYS A 138 31.14 81.83 60.94
C LYS A 138 31.86 81.51 62.26
N LYS A 139 31.30 80.71 63.18
CA LYS A 139 31.83 80.56 64.56
C LYS A 139 32.37 79.18 64.96
N LYS A 140 32.40 78.16 64.09
CA LYS A 140 32.89 76.80 64.47
C LYS A 140 33.91 76.18 63.51
N GLU A 141 34.70 76.97 62.80
CA GLU A 141 35.72 76.44 61.86
C GLU A 141 37.10 76.22 62.52
N LYS A 142 37.33 76.75 63.73
CA LYS A 142 38.62 76.63 64.45
C LYS A 142 38.73 75.44 65.44
N GLU A 143 37.63 74.78 65.82
CA GLU A 143 37.66 73.75 66.90
C GLU A 143 37.76 72.30 66.42
N LEU A 144 37.73 72.02 65.11
CA LEU A 144 37.61 70.65 64.59
C LEU A 144 38.86 70.07 63.91
N GLY A 145 40.05 70.66 64.10
CA GLY A 145 41.36 70.03 63.85
C GLY A 145 41.60 69.35 62.49
N LEU A 146 40.76 69.55 61.48
CA LEU A 146 40.83 68.85 60.20
C LEU A 146 41.55 69.76 59.21
N LYS A 147 42.82 69.41 58.89
CA LYS A 147 43.57 70.05 57.81
C LYS A 147 42.71 70.07 56.54
N ARG A 148 42.62 71.24 55.90
CA ARG A 148 41.90 71.45 54.63
C ARG A 148 42.64 70.75 53.49
N ASN A 149 42.53 69.41 53.42
CA ASN A 149 43.14 68.61 52.37
C ASN A 149 42.34 68.76 51.06
N ARG A 150 42.66 69.81 50.31
CA ARG A 150 42.03 70.14 49.02
C ARG A 150 42.21 69.04 47.98
N TRP A 151 43.34 68.35 48.00
CA TRP A 151 43.61 67.19 47.13
C TRP A 151 42.66 66.02 47.39
N VAL A 152 42.37 65.70 48.65
CA VAL A 152 41.39 64.65 49.01
C VAL A 152 39.96 65.09 48.63
N GLY A 153 39.64 66.38 48.75
CA GLY A 153 38.36 66.93 48.26
C GLY A 153 38.21 66.86 46.74
N GLY A 154 39.30 67.13 46.00
CA GLY A 154 39.40 66.91 44.55
C GLY A 154 39.17 65.45 44.18
N ALA A 155 39.91 64.53 44.81
CA ALA A 155 39.81 63.08 44.55
C ALA A 155 38.40 62.52 44.83
N ILE A 156 37.77 62.88 45.95
CA ILE A 156 36.40 62.47 46.28
C ILE A 156 35.40 63.00 45.25
N SER A 157 35.61 64.21 44.75
CA SER A 157 34.70 64.82 43.76
C SER A 157 34.91 64.28 42.36
N THR A 158 36.14 63.90 42.00
CA THR A 158 36.42 63.13 40.78
C THR A 158 35.77 61.75 40.84
N PHE A 159 35.89 61.03 41.96
CA PHE A 159 35.22 59.74 42.14
C PHE A 159 33.68 59.88 42.10
N LYS A 160 33.14 60.90 42.76
CA LYS A 160 31.71 61.25 42.68
C LYS A 160 31.28 61.49 41.24
N MET A 161 32.02 62.34 40.53
CA MET A 161 31.72 62.74 39.17
C MET A 161 31.86 61.56 38.20
N PHE A 162 32.84 60.69 38.44
CA PHE A 162 33.00 59.41 37.77
C PHE A 162 31.77 58.51 37.98
N ALA A 163 31.39 58.24 39.23
CA ALA A 163 30.21 57.43 39.54
C ALA A 163 28.92 58.03 38.98
N LEU A 164 28.76 59.37 39.06
CA LEU A 164 27.57 60.07 38.58
C LEU A 164 27.47 60.07 37.06
N VAL A 165 28.58 60.28 36.35
CA VAL A 165 28.60 60.19 34.87
C VAL A 165 28.34 58.76 34.42
N LEU A 166 28.89 57.74 35.10
CA LEU A 166 28.57 56.35 34.79
C LEU A 166 27.07 56.07 34.96
N VAL A 167 26.50 56.34 36.14
CA VAL A 167 25.07 56.10 36.43
C VAL A 167 24.14 56.89 35.50
N MET A 168 24.52 58.11 35.14
CA MET A 168 23.74 58.95 34.24
C MET A 168 23.65 58.39 32.82
N PHE A 169 24.75 57.83 32.31
CA PHE A 169 24.83 57.28 30.96
C PHE A 169 24.45 55.80 30.89
N MET A 170 24.34 55.09 32.02
CA MET A 170 23.98 53.66 32.09
C MET A 170 22.74 53.28 31.26
N PRO A 171 21.57 53.93 31.39
CA PRO A 171 20.41 53.58 30.56
C PRO A 171 20.64 53.81 29.07
N LEU A 172 21.37 54.89 28.71
CA LEU A 172 21.68 55.17 27.31
C LEU A 172 22.67 54.15 26.74
N THR A 173 23.70 53.76 27.48
CA THR A 173 24.66 52.75 27.04
C THR A 173 24.00 51.38 26.90
N SER A 174 23.08 51.01 27.77
CA SER A 174 22.32 49.76 27.64
C SER A 174 21.36 49.79 26.45
N ALA A 175 20.66 50.92 26.22
CA ALA A 175 19.82 51.09 25.03
C ALA A 175 20.63 51.00 23.71
N VAL A 176 21.84 51.56 23.70
CA VAL A 176 22.75 51.52 22.55
C VAL A 176 23.35 50.13 22.35
N LYS A 177 23.71 49.41 23.42
CA LYS A 177 24.13 48.00 23.34
C LYS A 177 23.02 47.09 22.84
N PHE A 178 21.80 47.29 23.34
CA PHE A 178 20.62 46.59 22.87
C PHE A 178 20.33 46.88 21.40
N ALA A 179 20.46 48.14 20.97
CA ALA A 179 20.36 48.51 19.56
C ALA A 179 21.46 47.84 18.72
N ASP A 180 22.71 47.78 19.18
CA ASP A 180 23.83 47.10 18.50
C ASP A 180 23.66 45.57 18.42
N GLN A 181 22.96 44.96 19.38
CA GLN A 181 22.61 43.54 19.34
C GLN A 181 21.50 43.22 18.32
N ILE A 182 20.62 44.18 18.03
CA ILE A 182 19.46 44.01 17.13
C ILE A 182 19.74 44.55 15.72
N ILE A 183 20.59 45.58 15.58
CA ILE A 183 21.11 46.15 14.32
C ILE A 183 22.31 45.28 13.92
N PRO A 184 22.35 44.74 12.70
CA PRO A 184 22.59 43.33 12.44
C PRO A 184 23.92 42.73 12.94
N ALA A 185 23.81 41.61 13.67
CA ALA A 185 24.64 40.41 13.46
C ALA A 185 24.07 39.54 12.32
N GLN A 186 23.58 40.17 11.24
CA GLN A 186 23.56 39.51 9.93
C GLN A 186 24.99 39.50 9.39
N SER A 187 25.88 38.77 10.06
CA SER A 187 27.08 38.27 9.40
C SER A 187 26.62 37.20 8.42
N THR A 188 26.54 37.57 7.15
CA THR A 188 26.95 36.78 5.97
C THR A 188 26.33 35.39 5.71
N GLU A 189 25.51 34.84 6.61
CA GLU A 189 24.93 33.49 6.47
C GLU A 189 23.41 33.50 6.23
N VAL A 190 22.74 34.63 6.45
CA VAL A 190 21.26 34.70 6.40
C VAL A 190 20.73 34.98 5.00
N SER A 191 21.46 35.73 4.15
CA SER A 191 21.09 35.90 2.74
C SER A 191 21.26 34.61 1.91
N ALA A 192 22.04 33.65 2.41
CA ALA A 192 22.18 32.33 1.78
C ALA A 192 20.93 31.45 1.98
N VAL A 193 20.09 31.68 3.00
CA VAL A 193 18.90 30.85 3.25
C VAL A 193 17.74 31.19 2.31
N VAL A 194 17.64 32.45 1.87
CA VAL A 194 16.63 32.86 0.85
C VAL A 194 17.12 32.51 -0.55
N ALA A 195 18.43 32.56 -0.82
CA ALA A 195 19.01 32.12 -2.10
C ALA A 195 19.02 30.59 -2.26
N ALA A 196 19.33 29.82 -1.20
CA ALA A 196 19.32 28.35 -1.24
C ALA A 196 17.91 27.74 -1.28
N ALA A 197 16.87 28.51 -0.97
CA ALA A 197 15.48 28.11 -1.17
C ALA A 197 14.98 28.39 -2.62
N GLY A 198 15.74 29.14 -3.42
CA GLY A 198 15.40 29.50 -4.80
C GLY A 198 16.12 28.70 -5.89
N GLU A 199 17.22 28.00 -5.60
CA GLU A 199 17.98 27.25 -6.61
C GLU A 199 17.83 25.74 -6.47
N GLY A 200 16.66 25.25 -6.88
CA GLY A 200 16.48 23.88 -7.37
C GLY A 200 16.67 23.84 -8.88
N GLY A 201 17.92 23.92 -9.36
CA GLY A 201 18.22 23.90 -10.79
C GLY A 201 19.67 23.53 -11.11
N SER A 202 19.95 22.23 -11.19
CA SER A 202 20.90 21.56 -12.12
C SER A 202 22.26 22.24 -12.45
N GLY A 203 23.38 21.58 -12.08
CA GLY A 203 24.51 21.39 -13.01
C GLY A 203 25.94 21.74 -12.54
N THR A 204 26.70 20.69 -12.22
CA THR A 204 28.15 20.45 -12.51
C THR A 204 29.28 21.45 -12.14
N ALA A 205 30.15 20.94 -11.25
CA ALA A 205 31.62 20.85 -11.31
C ALA A 205 32.52 22.11 -11.39
N GLY A 206 33.39 22.22 -10.36
CA GLY A 206 34.82 22.53 -10.52
C GLY A 206 35.29 23.87 -9.97
N GLY A 207 36.37 23.85 -9.18
CA GLY A 207 37.31 24.98 -9.09
C GLY A 207 37.62 25.52 -7.69
N GLU A 208 38.78 25.08 -7.20
CA GLU A 208 39.70 25.65 -6.21
C GLU A 208 39.43 27.03 -5.57
N THR A 209 39.59 27.04 -4.25
CA THR A 209 39.84 28.18 -3.36
C THR A 209 41.00 29.08 -3.84
N PRO A 210 40.88 30.41 -3.69
CA PRO A 210 42.05 31.19 -3.26
C PRO A 210 41.79 32.10 -2.05
N ALA A 211 42.87 32.32 -1.31
CA ALA A 211 43.02 33.10 -0.09
C ALA A 211 42.79 34.63 -0.28
N PRO A 212 42.57 35.39 0.81
CA PRO A 212 42.17 36.79 0.74
C PRO A 212 43.35 37.72 0.45
N SER A 213 43.17 38.66 -0.46
CA SER A 213 44.11 39.76 -0.69
C SER A 213 43.51 41.12 -0.31
N THR A 214 44.43 41.97 0.13
CA THR A 214 44.33 43.31 0.70
C THR A 214 44.07 44.43 -0.32
N ASP A 215 43.47 45.51 0.21
CA ASP A 215 43.50 46.91 -0.24
C ASP A 215 42.74 47.39 -1.49
N GLY A 216 41.93 48.44 -1.27
CA GLY A 216 42.01 49.67 -2.08
C GLY A 216 40.82 50.07 -2.96
N GLY A 217 39.91 50.89 -2.41
CA GLY A 217 39.34 52.09 -3.03
C GLY A 217 38.41 52.01 -4.26
N GLY A 218 37.32 52.79 -4.22
CA GLY A 218 36.70 53.38 -5.43
C GLY A 218 35.25 52.98 -5.71
N THR A 219 34.38 53.99 -5.66
CA THR A 219 32.97 54.07 -6.07
C THR A 219 32.66 53.54 -7.48
N THR A 220 31.51 52.86 -7.67
CA THR A 220 30.35 53.32 -8.49
C THR A 220 29.18 52.32 -8.49
N ASP A 221 28.00 52.88 -8.72
CA ASP A 221 26.64 52.34 -8.71
C ASP A 221 26.35 51.01 -9.42
N GLY A 222 25.31 50.32 -8.94
CA GLY A 222 24.59 49.26 -9.65
C GLY A 222 23.61 48.54 -8.71
N GLY A 223 22.35 48.97 -8.70
CA GLY A 223 21.33 48.46 -7.79
C GLY A 223 20.87 47.02 -8.08
N SER A 224 20.60 46.27 -7.01
CA SER A 224 19.54 45.26 -6.97
C SER A 224 18.96 45.24 -5.55
N THR A 225 17.66 45.49 -5.46
CA THR A 225 16.88 45.68 -4.24
C THR A 225 16.24 44.36 -3.81
N THR A 226 16.89 43.63 -2.90
CA THR A 226 16.27 42.55 -2.10
C THR A 226 16.87 42.41 -0.70
N ASP A 227 17.37 43.50 -0.10
CA ASP A 227 17.78 43.54 1.32
C ASP A 227 16.66 44.08 2.21
N GLY A 228 15.56 43.34 2.26
CA GLY A 228 14.35 43.66 3.03
C GLY A 228 14.48 43.31 4.52
N GLY A 229 15.23 44.10 5.28
CA GLY A 229 15.17 44.12 6.74
C GLY A 229 14.93 45.54 7.24
N ILE A 230 14.04 45.74 8.22
CA ILE A 230 13.72 47.07 8.80
C ILE A 230 14.98 47.79 9.34
N PHE A 231 16.08 47.06 9.54
CA PHE A 231 17.35 47.58 10.06
C PHE A 231 18.47 47.73 9.00
N SER A 232 18.27 47.26 7.76
CA SER A 232 19.22 47.50 6.65
C SER A 232 19.19 48.99 6.21
N SER A 233 18.08 49.67 6.48
CA SER A 233 17.78 51.07 6.16
C SER A 233 18.26 52.10 7.18
N LEU A 234 18.96 51.69 8.25
CA LEU A 234 19.54 52.64 9.21
C LEU A 234 20.71 53.42 8.59
N PRO A 235 20.71 54.77 8.62
CA PRO A 235 21.77 55.58 8.06
C PRO A 235 23.15 55.19 8.61
N PRO A 236 24.22 55.14 7.79
CA PRO A 236 25.58 54.79 8.23
C PRO A 236 26.10 55.62 9.40
N VAL A 237 25.61 56.86 9.54
CA VAL A 237 25.90 57.77 10.66
C VAL A 237 25.40 57.19 12.00
N VAL A 238 24.21 56.61 12.02
CA VAL A 238 23.61 56.01 13.24
C VAL A 238 24.39 54.75 13.64
N LYS A 239 24.73 53.90 12.67
CA LYS A 239 25.56 52.70 12.90
C LYS A 239 26.94 53.04 13.48
N ASN A 240 27.59 54.08 12.95
CA ASN A 240 28.89 54.55 13.44
C ASN A 240 28.83 55.18 14.85
N ILE A 241 27.72 55.83 15.20
CA ILE A 241 27.50 56.38 16.56
C ILE A 241 27.28 55.25 17.57
N VAL A 242 26.44 54.26 17.24
CA VAL A 242 26.17 53.08 18.09
C VAL A 242 27.47 52.31 18.40
N HIS A 243 28.24 51.96 17.36
CA HIS A 243 29.53 51.29 17.51
C HIS A 243 30.57 52.14 18.25
N GLY A 244 30.58 53.45 18.02
CA GLY A 244 31.48 54.39 18.70
C GLY A 244 31.19 54.54 20.19
N VAL A 245 29.92 54.54 20.61
CA VAL A 245 29.54 54.57 22.02
C VAL A 245 29.91 53.26 22.72
N ASN A 246 29.67 52.10 22.10
CA ASN A 246 29.98 50.79 22.68
C ASN A 246 31.49 50.56 22.90
N LYS A 247 32.34 51.09 22.02
CA LYS A 247 33.82 50.96 22.13
C LYS A 247 34.50 52.07 22.93
N SER A 248 33.79 53.12 23.32
CA SER A 248 34.31 54.21 24.16
C SER A 248 34.62 53.75 25.58
N ALA A 249 35.49 54.47 26.30
CA ALA A 249 35.78 54.19 27.70
C ALA A 249 34.50 54.24 28.57
N LEU A 250 33.57 55.13 28.23
CA LEU A 250 32.26 55.26 28.88
C LEU A 250 31.39 54.02 28.66
N GLY A 251 31.35 53.47 27.44
CA GLY A 251 30.58 52.26 27.11
C GLY A 251 31.11 50.99 27.77
N VAL A 252 32.44 50.84 27.83
CA VAL A 252 33.12 49.71 28.48
C VAL A 252 32.92 49.76 30.00
N LEU A 253 33.15 50.91 30.63
CA LEU A 253 33.03 51.06 32.09
C LEU A 253 31.60 50.93 32.61
N ASN A 254 30.60 51.38 31.84
CA ASN A 254 29.18 51.21 32.21
C ASN A 254 28.70 49.75 32.07
N GLY A 255 29.35 48.93 31.25
CA GLY A 255 28.98 47.53 31.04
C GLY A 255 29.43 46.54 32.12
N VAL A 256 30.23 46.99 33.08
CA VAL A 256 30.78 46.12 34.11
C VAL A 256 29.66 45.67 35.06
N ALA A 257 29.54 44.35 35.23
CA ALA A 257 28.55 43.67 36.10
C ALA A 257 27.06 43.86 35.72
N GLY A 258 26.73 44.33 34.52
CA GLY A 258 25.35 44.42 34.03
C GLY A 258 24.48 45.44 34.76
N MET A 259 25.09 46.45 35.38
CA MET A 259 24.35 47.48 36.13
C MET A 259 23.68 48.50 35.21
N ASP A 260 24.25 48.74 34.02
CA ASP A 260 23.63 49.53 32.95
C ASP A 260 22.30 48.94 32.49
N ASP A 261 22.32 47.63 32.27
CA ASP A 261 21.22 46.76 31.90
C ASP A 261 20.09 46.77 32.94
N PHE A 262 20.43 46.61 34.23
CA PHE A 262 19.47 46.74 35.31
C PHE A 262 18.84 48.13 35.38
N MET A 263 19.65 49.20 35.27
CA MET A 263 19.16 50.58 35.35
C MET A 263 18.24 50.92 34.19
N PHE A 264 18.55 50.48 32.96
CA PHE A 264 17.67 50.64 31.80
C PHE A 264 16.31 49.96 32.02
N ASP A 265 16.31 48.69 32.43
CA ASP A 265 15.08 47.94 32.66
C ASP A 265 14.18 48.56 33.74
N GLN A 266 14.76 49.23 34.73
CA GLN A 266 13.99 49.90 35.79
C GLN A 266 13.36 51.22 35.34
N VAL A 267 14.06 52.01 34.51
CA VAL A 267 13.56 53.31 34.03
C VAL A 267 12.66 53.18 32.80
N ALA A 268 12.84 52.12 32.01
CA ALA A 268 12.10 51.85 30.78
C ALA A 268 11.01 50.77 30.93
N LYS A 269 10.71 50.32 32.16
CA LYS A 269 9.60 49.38 32.41
C LYS A 269 8.25 49.99 32.03
N VAL A 270 7.41 49.18 31.41
CA VAL A 270 6.05 49.58 31.03
C VAL A 270 5.06 48.55 31.56
N GLU A 271 3.90 49.02 32.01
CA GLU A 271 2.79 48.15 32.38
C GLU A 271 1.88 47.93 31.16
N ILE A 272 1.69 46.66 30.78
CA ILE A 272 0.74 46.23 29.74
C ILE A 272 -0.09 45.10 30.35
N ASN A 273 -1.42 45.24 30.31
CA ASN A 273 -2.37 44.24 30.84
C ASN A 273 -2.11 43.82 32.31
N GLY A 274 -1.65 44.75 33.16
CA GLY A 274 -1.37 44.50 34.58
C GLY A 274 -0.01 43.85 34.86
N GLU A 275 0.76 43.51 33.83
CA GLU A 275 2.11 42.95 33.97
C GLU A 275 3.19 43.99 33.63
N ARG A 276 4.32 43.91 34.36
CA ARG A 276 5.46 44.83 34.20
C ARG A 276 6.45 44.24 33.21
N ILE A 277 6.50 44.82 32.01
CA ILE A 277 7.34 44.36 30.90
C ILE A 277 8.68 45.10 30.90
N LYS A 278 9.77 44.32 30.85
CA LYS A 278 11.15 44.76 30.67
C LYS A 278 11.60 44.44 29.24
N PHE A 279 11.23 45.32 28.31
CA PHE A 279 11.42 45.12 26.86
C PHE A 279 12.81 44.61 26.46
N ARG A 280 13.89 45.18 26.98
CA ARG A 280 15.26 44.79 26.64
C ARG A 280 15.58 43.36 27.09
N SER A 281 15.41 43.06 28.39
CA SER A 281 15.69 41.71 28.92
C SER A 281 14.82 40.65 28.26
N GLU A 282 13.54 40.96 28.01
CA GLU A 282 12.60 39.99 27.46
C GLU A 282 12.84 39.75 25.96
N LEU A 283 13.08 40.81 25.16
CA LEU A 283 13.47 40.67 23.75
C LEU A 283 14.83 39.99 23.57
N ASN A 284 15.76 40.16 24.52
CA ASN A 284 17.01 39.43 24.52
C ASN A 284 16.80 37.91 24.72
N ASN A 285 15.83 37.50 25.56
CA ASN A 285 15.47 36.08 25.67
C ASN A 285 14.89 35.55 24.35
N TYR A 286 14.03 36.32 23.67
CA TYR A 286 13.54 35.94 22.33
C TYR A 286 14.66 35.81 21.30
N TYR A 287 15.60 36.75 21.29
CA TYR A 287 16.76 36.70 20.39
C TYR A 287 17.66 35.50 20.68
N THR A 288 17.84 35.16 21.96
CA THR A 288 18.61 33.97 22.38
C THR A 288 17.91 32.69 21.91
N LEU A 289 16.60 32.57 22.13
CA LEU A 289 15.80 31.44 21.63
C LEU A 289 15.83 31.35 20.10
N TYR A 290 15.69 32.47 19.40
CA TYR A 290 15.77 32.52 17.94
C TYR A 290 17.14 32.04 17.44
N ASN A 291 18.24 32.50 18.04
CA ASN A 291 19.58 32.06 17.66
C ASN A 291 19.77 30.56 17.91
N ASP A 292 19.32 30.05 19.07
CA ASP A 292 19.42 28.63 19.40
C ASP A 292 18.59 27.75 18.44
N ILE A 293 17.37 28.19 18.04
CA ILE A 293 16.55 27.52 17.01
C ILE A 293 17.17 27.65 15.62
N SER A 294 17.76 28.81 15.28
CA SER A 294 18.38 29.02 13.97
C SER A 294 19.60 28.12 13.76
N LEU A 295 20.38 27.85 14.82
CA LEU A 295 21.47 26.88 14.81
C LEU A 295 20.94 25.46 14.51
N PHE A 296 19.78 25.10 15.08
CA PHE A 296 19.10 23.84 14.77
C PHE A 296 18.71 23.74 13.29
N LEU A 297 18.09 24.79 12.72
CA LEU A 297 17.65 24.78 11.32
C LEU A 297 18.83 24.83 10.33
N LYS A 298 19.94 25.48 10.69
CA LYS A 298 21.15 25.59 9.85
C LYS A 298 21.95 24.29 9.76
N ASN A 299 22.14 23.58 10.88
CA ASN A 299 23.10 22.49 10.91
C ASN A 299 22.61 21.21 10.23
N LYS A 300 21.29 20.99 10.06
CA LYS A 300 20.66 19.70 9.64
C LYS A 300 21.09 18.45 10.44
N ASP A 301 22.15 18.55 11.22
CA ASP A 301 22.70 17.57 12.13
C ASP A 301 22.12 17.80 13.52
N VAL A 302 21.08 17.00 13.79
CA VAL A 302 20.32 17.02 15.02
C VAL A 302 21.20 16.64 16.24
N GLU A 303 22.35 15.99 16.04
CA GLU A 303 23.28 15.62 17.12
C GLU A 303 24.01 16.82 17.72
N SER A 304 24.17 17.90 16.94
CA SER A 304 24.87 19.11 17.38
C SER A 304 24.04 20.01 18.32
N ILE A 305 22.75 19.69 18.52
CA ILE A 305 21.83 20.50 19.31
C ILE A 305 22.02 20.22 20.79
N ASN A 306 22.31 21.26 21.55
CA ASN A 306 22.21 21.21 23.00
C ASN A 306 20.75 21.43 23.45
N TRP A 307 20.00 20.34 23.60
CA TRP A 307 18.59 20.38 24.00
C TRP A 307 18.36 20.98 25.40
N GLU A 308 19.31 20.86 26.33
CA GLU A 308 19.21 21.49 27.65
C GLU A 308 19.29 23.01 27.56
N LYS A 309 20.20 23.52 26.71
CA LYS A 309 20.32 24.95 26.42
C LYS A 309 19.04 25.48 25.76
N LEU A 310 18.51 24.75 24.78
CA LEU A 310 17.27 25.13 24.10
C LEU A 310 16.06 25.12 25.05
N ASP A 311 15.95 24.11 25.93
CA ASP A 311 14.88 24.03 26.94
C ASP A 311 14.92 25.21 27.92
N LYS A 312 16.13 25.64 28.29
CA LYS A 312 16.33 26.82 29.12
C LYS A 312 15.91 28.09 28.38
N SER A 313 16.42 28.32 27.17
CA SER A 313 16.06 29.49 26.34
C SER A 313 14.55 29.56 26.07
N TYR A 314 13.90 28.41 25.87
CA TYR A 314 12.46 28.32 25.69
C TYR A 314 11.70 28.74 26.96
N LYS A 315 12.05 28.17 28.12
CA LYS A 315 11.45 28.54 29.41
C LYS A 315 11.68 30.00 29.77
N ASP A 316 12.86 30.53 29.45
CA ASP A 316 13.21 31.95 29.65
C ASP A 316 12.34 32.87 28.78
N VAL A 317 11.77 32.40 27.68
CA VAL A 317 10.77 33.14 26.87
C VAL A 317 9.35 32.90 27.35
N THR A 318 8.93 31.65 27.58
CA THR A 318 7.52 31.35 27.92
C THR A 318 7.12 31.75 29.34
N SER A 319 8.09 32.01 30.21
CA SER A 319 7.88 32.63 31.52
C SER A 319 7.83 34.16 31.49
N ASN A 320 8.18 34.80 30.37
CA ASN A 320 8.22 36.26 30.28
C ASN A 320 6.81 36.88 30.16
N PRO A 321 6.56 38.02 30.83
CA PRO A 321 5.35 38.82 30.67
C PRO A 321 5.02 39.21 29.22
N LEU A 322 6.02 39.61 28.41
CA LEU A 322 5.85 39.97 27.00
C LEU A 322 5.31 38.79 26.18
N TYR A 323 5.71 37.56 26.51
CA TYR A 323 5.16 36.36 25.87
C TYR A 323 3.71 36.15 26.23
N ASN A 324 3.42 36.08 27.53
CA ASN A 324 2.10 35.70 28.04
C ASN A 324 1.05 36.78 27.81
N SER A 325 1.39 38.06 28.00
CA SER A 325 0.44 39.17 27.95
C SER A 325 0.34 39.89 26.60
N VAL A 326 1.31 39.69 25.71
CA VAL A 326 1.37 40.40 24.43
C VAL A 326 1.47 39.46 23.24
N VAL A 327 2.52 38.63 23.14
CA VAL A 327 2.75 37.80 21.94
C VAL A 327 1.62 36.79 21.71
N LEU A 328 1.19 36.08 22.75
CA LEU A 328 0.07 35.12 22.62
C LEU A 328 -1.25 35.80 22.26
N ASN A 329 -1.49 37.02 22.76
CA ASN A 329 -2.67 37.81 22.41
C ASN A 329 -2.59 38.34 20.98
N ILE A 330 -1.41 38.77 20.51
CA ILE A 330 -1.20 39.13 19.11
C ILE A 330 -1.51 37.95 18.20
N ILE A 331 -1.01 36.74 18.52
CA ILE A 331 -1.29 35.52 17.73
C ILE A 331 -2.80 35.25 17.71
N GLY A 332 -3.45 35.23 18.87
CA GLY A 332 -4.87 34.92 18.96
C GLY A 332 -5.79 35.96 18.31
N GLU A 333 -5.53 37.24 18.50
CA GLU A 333 -6.32 38.33 17.89
C GLU A 333 -6.20 38.33 16.35
N ASN A 334 -5.00 38.08 15.82
CA ASN A 334 -4.80 37.99 14.38
C ASN A 334 -5.50 36.75 13.78
N ILE A 335 -5.47 35.60 14.46
CA ILE A 335 -6.21 34.40 14.01
C ILE A 335 -7.72 34.63 14.14
N ALA A 336 -8.19 35.28 15.20
CA ALA A 336 -9.60 35.65 15.35
C ALA A 336 -10.08 36.55 14.19
N LYS A 337 -9.21 37.44 13.70
CA LYS A 337 -9.45 38.27 12.51
C LYS A 337 -8.69 37.78 11.28
N TYR A 338 -8.76 36.47 11.01
CA TYR A 338 -7.99 35.82 9.95
C TYR A 338 -8.13 36.47 8.57
N GLU A 339 -9.25 37.13 8.25
CA GLU A 339 -9.44 37.85 6.97
C GLU A 339 -8.33 38.89 6.71
N ASN A 340 -7.83 39.53 7.76
CA ASN A 340 -6.72 40.47 7.65
C ASN A 340 -5.38 39.74 7.48
N LEU A 341 -5.20 38.58 8.13
CA LEU A 341 -4.03 37.72 7.90
C LEU A 341 -3.97 37.21 6.46
N VAL A 342 -5.10 36.81 5.87
CA VAL A 342 -5.18 36.35 4.47
C VAL A 342 -4.82 37.48 3.50
N LYS A 343 -5.17 38.73 3.81
CA LYS A 343 -4.77 39.91 3.01
C LYS A 343 -3.25 40.16 3.07
N VAL A 344 -2.63 39.99 4.23
CA VAL A 344 -1.18 40.18 4.44
C VAL A 344 -0.38 38.99 3.90
N PHE A 345 -0.93 37.78 3.99
CA PHE A 345 -0.31 36.54 3.56
C PHE A 345 -1.23 35.76 2.61
N PRO A 346 -1.36 36.17 1.34
CA PRO A 346 -2.29 35.54 0.38
C PRO A 346 -2.13 34.02 0.22
N GLN A 347 -0.94 33.49 0.48
CA GLN A 347 -0.65 32.05 0.46
C GLN A 347 -1.46 31.23 1.47
N ILE A 348 -1.94 31.83 2.57
CA ILE A 348 -2.72 31.09 3.58
C ILE A 348 -4.21 31.00 3.22
N LYS A 349 -4.62 31.61 2.10
CA LYS A 349 -6.02 31.61 1.64
C LYS A 349 -6.58 30.20 1.44
N GLU A 350 -5.75 29.23 1.06
CA GLU A 350 -6.20 27.85 0.92
C GLU A 350 -6.59 27.18 2.25
N TYR A 351 -6.23 27.79 3.39
CA TYR A 351 -6.55 27.33 4.74
C TYR A 351 -7.65 28.16 5.40
N GLU A 352 -8.38 28.97 4.63
CA GLU A 352 -9.42 29.89 5.14
C GLU A 352 -10.46 29.17 5.99
N ASP A 353 -10.95 28.00 5.54
CA ASP A 353 -11.93 27.20 6.28
C ASP A 353 -11.38 26.66 7.62
N ILE A 354 -10.08 26.37 7.67
CA ILE A 354 -9.40 25.96 8.91
C ILE A 354 -9.30 27.16 9.85
N LEU A 355 -8.81 28.30 9.35
CA LEU A 355 -8.66 29.54 10.13
C LEU A 355 -10.00 30.05 10.65
N LYS A 356 -11.07 29.91 9.87
CA LYS A 356 -12.44 30.28 10.26
C LYS A 356 -12.94 29.46 11.45
N ASN A 357 -12.70 28.15 11.48
CA ASN A 357 -13.13 27.30 12.59
C ASN A 357 -12.32 27.55 13.86
N ILE A 358 -11.00 27.75 13.73
CA ILE A 358 -10.15 28.18 14.86
C ILE A 358 -10.62 29.54 15.37
N SER A 359 -10.90 30.51 14.48
CA SER A 359 -11.44 31.82 14.85
C SER A 359 -12.78 31.72 15.60
N LEU A 360 -13.68 30.83 15.17
CA LEU A 360 -14.95 30.57 15.86
C LEU A 360 -14.71 30.07 17.30
N ALA A 361 -13.81 29.11 17.48
CA ALA A 361 -13.44 28.61 18.82
C ALA A 361 -12.85 29.73 19.69
N LEU A 362 -11.96 30.54 19.12
CA LEU A 362 -11.34 31.68 19.80
C LEU A 362 -12.32 32.81 20.13
N SER A 363 -13.39 32.99 19.35
CA SER A 363 -14.41 34.02 19.60
C SER A 363 -15.23 33.78 20.87
N THR A 364 -15.16 32.56 21.42
CA THR A 364 -15.80 32.17 22.69
C THR A 364 -14.86 32.26 23.89
N ASN A 365 -13.58 32.58 23.68
CA ASN A 365 -12.54 32.56 24.70
C ASN A 365 -11.70 33.85 24.66
N ASP A 366 -11.99 34.79 25.56
CA ASP A 366 -11.28 36.07 25.65
C ASP A 366 -9.83 35.95 26.17
N LYS A 367 -9.35 34.73 26.43
CA LYS A 367 -8.03 34.44 26.98
C LYS A 367 -7.17 33.63 26.02
N TYR A 368 -6.68 34.29 24.96
CA TYR A 368 -5.81 33.68 23.95
C TYR A 368 -4.57 32.99 24.54
N ALA A 369 -4.00 33.53 25.62
CA ALA A 369 -2.87 32.92 26.30
C ALA A 369 -3.19 31.53 26.88
N GLU A 370 -4.39 31.31 27.43
CA GLU A 370 -4.82 30.00 27.97
C GLU A 370 -5.04 28.97 26.84
N TYR A 371 -5.36 29.43 25.62
CA TYR A 371 -5.55 28.58 24.45
C TYR A 371 -4.22 28.16 23.81
N PHE A 372 -3.32 29.12 23.52
CA PHE A 372 -2.11 28.87 22.72
C PHE A 372 -0.91 28.40 23.54
N LYS A 373 -0.81 28.77 24.82
CA LYS A 373 0.35 28.39 25.65
C LYS A 373 0.48 26.86 25.79
N PRO A 374 -0.60 26.11 26.14
CA PRO A 374 -0.50 24.65 26.22
C PRO A 374 -0.12 23.99 24.89
N ASP A 375 -0.58 24.55 23.77
CA ASP A 375 -0.26 24.04 22.43
C ASP A 375 1.22 24.25 22.10
N ILE A 376 1.73 25.47 22.30
CA ILE A 376 3.13 25.80 22.03
C ILE A 376 4.08 25.01 22.96
N ASP A 377 3.70 24.82 24.23
CA ASP A 377 4.43 23.96 25.18
C ASP A 377 4.48 22.51 24.69
N LYS A 378 3.33 21.94 24.31
CA LYS A 378 3.24 20.56 23.80
C LYS A 378 4.04 20.37 22.50
N ILE A 379 3.94 21.31 21.55
CA ILE A 379 4.71 21.26 20.30
C ILE A 379 6.21 21.26 20.61
N TYR A 380 6.66 22.19 21.45
CA TYR A 380 8.06 22.30 21.84
C TYR A 380 8.57 21.03 22.52
N TYR A 381 7.86 20.53 23.54
CA TYR A 381 8.28 19.33 24.27
C TYR A 381 8.18 18.06 23.43
N THR A 382 7.29 18.00 22.44
CA THR A 382 7.25 16.90 21.47
C THR A 382 8.49 16.90 20.58
N ILE A 383 8.86 18.06 20.02
CA ILE A 383 10.06 18.21 19.19
C ILE A 383 11.33 17.94 20.02
N SER A 384 11.42 18.51 21.23
CA SER A 384 12.55 18.29 22.15
C SER A 384 12.67 16.82 22.56
N GLY A 385 11.55 16.15 22.88
CA GLY A 385 11.51 14.72 23.20
C GLY A 385 11.93 13.83 22.03
N ALA A 386 11.42 14.11 20.83
CA ALA A 386 11.81 13.42 19.60
C ALA A 386 13.28 13.69 19.20
N GLY A 387 13.79 14.87 19.54
CA GLY A 387 15.19 15.23 19.38
C GLY A 387 16.12 14.45 20.32
N LYS A 388 15.82 14.46 21.61
CA LYS A 388 16.59 13.77 22.66
C LYS A 388 16.60 12.24 22.49
N SER A 389 15.53 11.67 21.95
CA SER A 389 15.48 10.23 21.65
C SER A 389 16.29 9.83 20.42
N GLY A 390 16.73 10.80 19.59
CA GLY A 390 17.37 10.53 18.31
C GLY A 390 16.39 10.21 17.17
N TYR A 391 15.07 10.29 17.41
CA TYR A 391 14.07 10.11 16.35
C TYR A 391 14.21 11.16 15.25
N LEU A 392 14.38 12.44 15.60
CA LEU A 392 14.53 13.52 14.60
C LEU A 392 15.76 13.35 13.71
N LYS A 393 16.84 12.72 14.19
CA LYS A 393 18.03 12.39 13.37
C LYS A 393 17.68 11.46 12.20
N GLU A 394 16.75 10.54 12.43
CA GLU A 394 16.39 9.53 11.44
C GLU A 394 15.34 10.04 10.44
N VAL A 395 14.66 11.15 10.75
CA VAL A 395 13.56 11.74 9.95
C VAL A 395 13.98 13.03 9.23
N VAL A 396 14.79 13.87 9.84
CA VAL A 396 15.16 15.18 9.28
C VAL A 396 16.22 15.00 8.18
N GLY A 397 15.93 15.52 6.98
CA GLY A 397 16.87 15.53 5.85
C GLY A 397 16.89 14.25 5.00
N LYS A 398 16.15 13.20 5.39
CA LYS A 398 15.90 12.02 4.55
C LYS A 398 14.58 12.21 3.78
N LYS A 399 14.51 11.73 2.54
CA LYS A 399 13.21 11.60 1.86
C LYS A 399 12.40 10.56 2.63
N ASN A 400 11.34 10.99 3.32
CA ASN A 400 10.47 10.09 4.07
C ASN A 400 9.66 9.24 3.08
N THR A 401 10.18 8.05 2.79
CA THR A 401 9.45 6.97 2.12
C THR A 401 8.66 6.17 3.16
N LEU A 402 7.62 5.44 2.74
CA LEU A 402 6.89 4.53 3.63
C LEU A 402 7.85 3.53 4.32
N SER A 403 8.94 3.15 3.64
CA SER A 403 10.05 2.32 4.18
C SER A 403 10.75 2.90 5.41
N SER A 404 10.95 4.23 5.44
CA SER A 404 11.58 4.91 6.57
C SER A 404 10.68 4.90 7.81
N ILE A 405 9.35 4.93 7.61
CA ILE A 405 8.35 4.91 8.69
C ILE A 405 8.40 3.57 9.44
N THR A 406 8.64 2.44 8.77
CA THR A 406 8.71 1.13 9.44
C THR A 406 9.87 1.03 10.43
N VAL A 407 11.08 1.41 10.01
CA VAL A 407 12.29 1.40 10.86
C VAL A 407 12.11 2.34 12.06
N LEU A 408 11.38 3.44 11.86
CA LEU A 408 11.08 4.41 12.89
C LEU A 408 10.04 3.89 13.89
N VAL A 409 8.99 3.19 13.43
CA VAL A 409 7.95 2.60 14.29
C VAL A 409 8.56 1.57 15.25
N ASP A 410 9.39 0.65 14.75
CA ASP A 410 9.95 -0.42 15.59
C ASP A 410 10.99 0.10 16.60
N LYS A 411 11.77 1.12 16.23
CA LYS A 411 12.84 1.67 17.06
C LYS A 411 12.37 2.74 18.06
N TYR A 412 11.27 3.43 17.76
CA TYR A 412 10.82 4.62 18.48
C TYR A 412 9.31 4.62 18.83
N ASP A 413 8.69 3.45 19.06
CA ASP A 413 7.24 3.35 19.34
C ASP A 413 6.76 4.27 20.47
N GLU A 414 7.51 4.39 21.57
CA GLU A 414 7.16 5.29 22.69
C GLU A 414 7.19 6.76 22.28
N VAL A 415 8.21 7.18 21.52
CA VAL A 415 8.36 8.55 21.02
C VAL A 415 7.25 8.87 20.02
N LEU A 416 6.93 7.93 19.12
CA LEU A 416 5.84 8.04 18.17
C LEU A 416 4.49 8.15 18.89
N THR A 417 4.28 7.33 19.92
CA THR A 417 3.08 7.36 20.77
C THR A 417 2.92 8.72 21.43
N ASN A 418 3.98 9.23 22.06
CA ASN A 418 3.96 10.53 22.71
C ASN A 418 3.75 11.66 21.69
N THR A 419 4.33 11.55 20.49
CA THR A 419 4.16 12.52 19.40
C THR A 419 2.71 12.56 18.92
N VAL A 420 2.10 11.42 18.61
CA VAL A 420 0.70 11.34 18.17
C VAL A 420 -0.23 11.86 19.28
N ASN A 421 -0.04 11.41 20.52
CA ASN A 421 -0.86 11.87 21.64
C ASN A 421 -0.77 13.39 21.82
N ASN A 422 0.44 13.95 21.85
CA ASN A 422 0.66 15.38 22.04
C ASN A 422 0.07 16.22 20.89
N LEU A 423 0.14 15.75 19.64
CA LEU A 423 -0.44 16.42 18.49
C LEU A 423 -1.98 16.47 18.55
N PHE A 424 -2.62 15.35 18.89
CA PHE A 424 -4.08 15.29 19.06
C PHE A 424 -4.56 15.98 20.34
N ASP A 425 -3.65 16.26 21.27
CA ASP A 425 -3.89 17.04 22.48
C ASP A 425 -3.77 18.56 22.27
N LEU A 426 -3.41 19.02 21.08
CA LEU A 426 -3.38 20.44 20.74
C LEU A 426 -4.81 20.96 20.53
N ASN A 427 -5.14 22.08 21.16
CA ASN A 427 -6.41 22.78 20.96
C ASN A 427 -6.61 23.13 19.48
N ILE A 428 -5.55 23.60 18.80
CA ILE A 428 -5.62 23.92 17.38
C ILE A 428 -5.94 22.71 16.50
N VAL A 429 -5.41 21.52 16.83
CA VAL A 429 -5.72 20.29 16.09
C VAL A 429 -7.15 19.87 16.36
N ARG A 430 -7.61 19.95 17.62
CA ARG A 430 -8.99 19.65 17.97
C ARG A 430 -9.99 20.48 17.16
N ASP A 431 -9.72 21.77 17.04
CA ASP A 431 -10.64 22.72 16.43
C ASP A 431 -10.44 22.80 14.88
N ALA A 432 -9.30 22.33 14.35
CA ALA A 432 -8.99 22.31 12.91
C ALA A 432 -9.17 20.96 12.22
N LEU A 433 -9.24 19.84 12.94
CA LEU A 433 -9.19 18.50 12.31
C LEU A 433 -10.36 18.26 11.37
N SER A 434 -11.58 18.59 11.77
CA SER A 434 -12.80 18.39 10.95
C SER A 434 -12.72 19.09 9.59
N PRO A 435 -12.47 20.42 9.51
CA PRO A 435 -12.30 21.09 8.22
C PRO A 435 -11.06 20.63 7.47
N ALA A 436 -9.96 20.30 8.16
CA ALA A 436 -8.76 19.78 7.52
C ALA A 436 -9.02 18.43 6.82
N LEU A 437 -9.72 17.51 7.47
CA LEU A 437 -10.13 16.23 6.87
C LEU A 437 -11.01 16.46 5.64
N LYS A 438 -11.97 17.39 5.72
CA LYS A 438 -12.80 17.75 4.57
C LYS A 438 -11.97 18.26 3.39
N THR A 439 -11.03 19.17 3.63
CA THR A 439 -10.11 19.66 2.60
C THR A 439 -9.26 18.54 2.02
N VAL A 440 -8.72 17.65 2.86
CA VAL A 440 -7.90 16.50 2.42
C VAL A 440 -8.74 15.56 1.54
N PHE A 441 -9.94 15.19 1.97
CA PHE A 441 -10.81 14.29 1.21
C PHE A 441 -11.24 14.89 -0.14
N THR A 442 -11.46 16.21 -0.22
CA THR A 442 -11.75 16.89 -1.50
C THR A 442 -10.54 17.02 -2.43
N LYS A 443 -9.31 16.86 -1.92
CA LYS A 443 -8.06 16.94 -2.69
C LYS A 443 -7.53 15.55 -3.12
N VAL A 444 -8.25 14.46 -2.80
CA VAL A 444 -7.89 13.11 -3.27
C VAL A 444 -8.00 13.07 -4.80
N SER A 445 -6.91 12.67 -5.47
CA SER A 445 -6.80 12.73 -6.94
C SER A 445 -7.69 11.72 -7.68
N ASP A 446 -8.03 10.61 -7.03
CA ASP A 446 -8.99 9.64 -7.57
C ASP A 446 -10.41 10.12 -7.26
N GLU A 447 -11.16 10.48 -8.31
CA GLU A 447 -12.51 11.03 -8.20
C GLU A 447 -13.49 10.08 -7.48
N ALA A 448 -13.37 8.76 -7.69
CA ALA A 448 -14.25 7.79 -7.06
C ALA A 448 -13.94 7.64 -5.56
N LEU A 449 -12.65 7.60 -5.19
CA LEU A 449 -12.24 7.61 -3.79
C LEU A 449 -12.59 8.95 -3.11
N GLY A 450 -12.40 10.07 -3.79
CA GLY A 450 -12.79 11.40 -3.31
C GLY A 450 -14.28 11.48 -3.02
N ASN A 451 -15.13 10.95 -3.92
CA ASN A 451 -16.58 10.89 -3.72
C ASN A 451 -16.98 9.99 -2.54
N ILE A 452 -16.30 8.85 -2.32
CA ILE A 452 -16.56 7.99 -1.15
C ILE A 452 -16.16 8.71 0.14
N LEU A 453 -14.98 9.35 0.16
CA LEU A 453 -14.45 10.02 1.34
C LEU A 453 -15.16 11.36 1.62
N ALA A 454 -15.85 11.95 0.65
CA ALA A 454 -16.69 13.12 0.85
C ALA A 454 -17.86 12.86 1.82
N ASP A 455 -18.31 11.60 1.92
CA ASP A 455 -19.36 11.17 2.86
C ASP A 455 -18.85 10.96 4.29
N ALA A 456 -17.53 11.02 4.51
CA ALA A 456 -16.91 10.79 5.80
C ALA A 456 -17.45 11.73 6.88
N ASN A 457 -17.78 11.15 8.04
CA ASN A 457 -18.10 11.92 9.22
C ASN A 457 -16.83 12.57 9.79
N THR A 458 -16.63 13.86 9.52
CA THR A 458 -15.51 14.62 10.06
C THR A 458 -15.76 15.16 11.47
N ASN A 459 -16.97 14.99 12.03
CA ASN A 459 -17.31 15.43 13.38
C ASN A 459 -16.90 14.39 14.41
N ILE A 460 -15.68 14.56 14.95
CA ILE A 460 -15.08 13.68 15.94
C ILE A 460 -15.64 13.94 17.34
N THR A 461 -16.19 12.90 17.96
CA THR A 461 -16.78 12.95 19.30
C THR A 461 -15.95 12.22 20.35
N ASP A 462 -15.26 11.13 19.98
CA ASP A 462 -14.39 10.36 20.87
C ASP A 462 -12.90 10.62 20.57
N TRP A 463 -12.40 11.74 21.07
CA TRP A 463 -10.99 12.14 20.87
C TRP A 463 -9.97 11.16 21.44
N ASN A 464 -10.26 10.53 22.57
CA ASN A 464 -9.34 9.58 23.19
C ASN A 464 -9.32 8.27 22.40
N GLY A 465 -10.47 7.79 21.94
CA GLY A 465 -10.54 6.64 21.04
C GLY A 465 -9.86 6.91 19.69
N LEU A 466 -10.05 8.10 19.11
CA LEU A 466 -9.43 8.47 17.84
C LEU A 466 -7.90 8.43 17.93
N LYS A 467 -7.30 8.99 18.98
CA LYS A 467 -5.84 8.95 19.23
C LYS A 467 -5.28 7.54 19.17
N VAL A 468 -5.92 6.63 19.92
CA VAL A 468 -5.51 5.22 20.01
C VAL A 468 -5.63 4.54 18.63
N LYS A 469 -6.73 4.78 17.92
CA LYS A 469 -6.97 4.17 16.60
C LYS A 469 -6.03 4.69 15.52
N VAL A 470 -5.76 6.00 15.48
CA VAL A 470 -4.81 6.61 14.54
C VAL A 470 -3.39 6.10 14.81
N LYS A 471 -2.97 6.03 16.08
CA LYS A 471 -1.70 5.40 16.45
C LYS A 471 -1.62 3.97 15.89
N ASN A 472 -2.60 3.13 16.23
CA ASN A 472 -2.60 1.73 15.83
C ASN A 472 -2.54 1.59 14.31
N THR A 473 -3.24 2.45 13.58
CA THR A 473 -3.20 2.49 12.11
C THR A 473 -1.80 2.82 11.59
N ILE A 474 -1.16 3.88 12.10
CA ILE A 474 0.20 4.27 11.68
C ILE A 474 1.20 3.14 11.95
N VAL A 475 1.11 2.52 13.13
CA VAL A 475 1.99 1.42 13.53
C VAL A 475 1.81 0.20 12.63
N GLU A 476 0.57 -0.20 12.33
CA GLU A 476 0.32 -1.37 11.48
C GLU A 476 0.67 -1.12 10.01
N VAL A 477 0.37 0.07 9.46
CA VAL A 477 0.83 0.48 8.11
C VAL A 477 2.36 0.46 8.04
N GLY A 478 3.03 0.98 9.07
CA GLY A 478 4.49 0.92 9.17
C GLY A 478 5.00 -0.52 9.13
N LYS A 479 4.52 -1.39 10.02
CA LYS A 479 4.97 -2.79 10.12
C LYS A 479 4.76 -3.58 8.83
N ILE A 480 3.57 -3.48 8.25
CA ILE A 480 3.26 -4.26 7.06
C ILE A 480 4.09 -3.81 5.86
N ASN A 481 4.27 -2.49 5.69
CA ASN A 481 5.06 -1.97 4.59
C ASN A 481 6.51 -2.50 4.64
N GLY A 482 7.15 -2.50 5.81
CA GLY A 482 8.51 -3.03 5.93
C GLY A 482 8.59 -4.56 5.82
N MET A 483 7.49 -5.30 5.96
CA MET A 483 7.45 -6.72 5.62
C MET A 483 7.30 -6.94 4.12
N ILE A 484 6.42 -6.19 3.46
CA ILE A 484 6.15 -6.28 2.01
C ILE A 484 7.35 -5.80 1.19
N GLU A 485 8.00 -4.71 1.56
CA GLU A 485 9.19 -4.20 0.87
C GLU A 485 10.37 -5.18 0.90
N LYS A 486 10.52 -5.97 1.97
CA LYS A 486 11.52 -7.05 2.04
C LYS A 486 11.26 -8.13 0.98
N GLN A 487 10.05 -8.23 0.45
CA GLN A 487 9.67 -9.12 -0.66
C GLN A 487 9.88 -8.47 -2.03
N ASN A 488 10.41 -7.24 -2.10
CA ASN A 488 10.53 -6.45 -3.34
C ASN A 488 9.18 -6.17 -4.02
N VAL A 489 8.13 -6.00 -3.21
CA VAL A 489 6.78 -5.59 -3.62
C VAL A 489 6.46 -4.27 -2.93
N ALA A 490 5.68 -3.38 -3.56
CA ALA A 490 5.18 -2.17 -2.90
C ALA A 490 3.76 -2.39 -2.36
N LEU A 491 3.45 -1.86 -1.18
CA LEU A 491 2.09 -1.92 -0.62
C LEU A 491 1.05 -1.30 -1.56
N GLY A 492 1.42 -0.22 -2.27
CA GLY A 492 0.56 0.43 -3.27
C GLY A 492 0.20 -0.45 -4.46
N ASP A 493 1.08 -1.37 -4.86
CA ASP A 493 0.82 -2.30 -5.96
C ASP A 493 -0.22 -3.34 -5.54
N ILE A 494 -0.13 -3.85 -4.30
CA ILE A 494 -1.13 -4.79 -3.73
C ILE A 494 -2.49 -4.11 -3.56
N THR A 495 -2.53 -2.84 -3.13
CA THR A 495 -3.80 -2.13 -2.97
C THR A 495 -4.44 -1.75 -4.30
N SER A 496 -3.66 -1.56 -5.37
CA SER A 496 -4.19 -1.23 -6.69
C SER A 496 -4.60 -2.47 -7.50
N ASP A 497 -3.84 -3.56 -7.38
CA ASP A 497 -4.15 -4.87 -7.94
C ASP A 497 -3.91 -5.97 -6.91
N PHE A 498 -5.02 -6.55 -6.43
CA PHE A 498 -5.01 -7.63 -5.46
C PHE A 498 -4.15 -8.82 -5.93
N MET A 499 -4.08 -9.12 -7.23
CA MET A 499 -3.31 -10.26 -7.75
C MET A 499 -1.82 -10.15 -7.47
N THR A 500 -1.29 -8.94 -7.23
CA THR A 500 0.09 -8.69 -6.80
C THR A 500 0.45 -9.44 -5.51
N ILE A 501 -0.54 -9.84 -4.70
CA ILE A 501 -0.35 -10.73 -3.54
C ILE A 501 0.38 -12.03 -3.89
N LEU A 502 0.25 -12.51 -5.14
CA LEU A 502 0.91 -13.73 -5.61
C LEU A 502 2.41 -13.55 -5.88
N LYS A 503 2.96 -12.32 -5.81
CA LYS A 503 4.41 -12.05 -5.89
C LYS A 503 5.14 -12.24 -4.56
N LEU A 504 4.41 -12.39 -3.46
CA LEU A 504 5.01 -12.61 -2.14
C LEU A 504 5.78 -13.94 -2.14
N LYS A 505 6.86 -14.05 -1.33
CA LYS A 505 7.72 -15.25 -1.30
C LYS A 505 7.81 -15.87 0.08
N ASN A 506 8.14 -15.08 1.09
CA ASN A 506 8.32 -15.53 2.46
C ASN A 506 7.29 -14.87 3.39
N ASP A 507 7.00 -15.54 4.51
CA ASP A 507 6.12 -15.05 5.59
C ASP A 507 4.71 -14.66 5.10
N VAL A 508 4.23 -15.30 4.02
CA VAL A 508 2.93 -15.00 3.40
C VAL A 508 1.81 -14.94 4.44
N PRO A 509 1.61 -15.94 5.33
CA PRO A 509 0.52 -15.87 6.29
C PRO A 509 0.59 -14.69 7.24
N GLN A 510 1.79 -14.31 7.67
CA GLN A 510 1.98 -13.16 8.54
C GLN A 510 1.73 -11.84 7.80
N ILE A 511 2.15 -11.74 6.54
CA ILE A 511 1.90 -10.57 5.69
C ILE A 511 0.40 -10.39 5.46
N LEU A 512 -0.32 -11.46 5.12
CA LEU A 512 -1.76 -11.42 4.85
C LEU A 512 -2.58 -11.09 6.08
N SER A 513 -2.28 -11.73 7.22
CA SER A 513 -2.90 -11.40 8.51
C SER A 513 -2.72 -9.92 8.85
N ARG A 514 -1.52 -9.37 8.64
CA ARG A 514 -1.25 -7.93 8.85
C ARG A 514 -1.94 -7.04 7.83
N PHE A 515 -2.09 -7.47 6.58
CA PHE A 515 -2.83 -6.73 5.55
C PHE A 515 -4.29 -6.57 5.93
N GLY A 516 -4.93 -7.66 6.35
CA GLY A 516 -6.28 -7.59 6.88
C GLY A 516 -6.37 -6.74 8.15
N ASN A 517 -5.41 -6.86 9.07
CA ASN A 517 -5.37 -6.03 10.29
C ASN A 517 -5.20 -4.53 10.00
N MET A 518 -4.42 -4.18 8.97
CA MET A 518 -4.27 -2.80 8.50
C MET A 518 -5.62 -2.26 8.01
N ILE A 519 -6.35 -3.03 7.21
CA ILE A 519 -7.68 -2.65 6.72
C ILE A 519 -8.65 -2.49 7.91
N ASP A 520 -8.64 -3.42 8.87
CA ASP A 520 -9.46 -3.32 10.10
C ASP A 520 -9.11 -2.06 10.92
N CYS A 521 -7.82 -1.72 11.05
CA CYS A 521 -7.40 -0.50 11.75
C CYS A 521 -7.96 0.76 11.08
N ILE A 522 -7.89 0.82 9.75
CA ILE A 522 -8.44 1.94 8.98
C ILE A 522 -9.97 1.97 9.08
N ASP A 523 -10.66 0.85 8.86
CA ASP A 523 -12.13 0.76 8.94
C ASP A 523 -12.68 1.18 10.31
N ASN A 524 -11.89 0.99 11.37
CA ASN A 524 -12.25 1.37 12.74
C ASN A 524 -12.08 2.85 13.07
N LEU A 525 -11.42 3.65 12.22
CA LEU A 525 -11.30 5.10 12.38
C LEU A 525 -12.70 5.75 12.34
N GLU A 526 -12.93 6.74 13.21
CA GLU A 526 -14.25 7.39 13.34
C GLU A 526 -14.67 8.06 12.02
N PHE A 527 -13.72 8.70 11.32
CA PHE A 527 -13.95 9.32 10.01
C PHE A 527 -14.02 8.33 8.84
N MET A 528 -13.83 7.02 9.06
CA MET A 528 -14.07 5.98 8.04
C MET A 528 -15.51 5.45 8.08
N SER A 529 -16.42 6.25 8.64
CA SER A 529 -17.86 6.00 8.67
C SER A 529 -18.59 7.24 8.14
N ASP A 530 -19.76 7.07 7.53
CA ASP A 530 -20.61 8.19 7.12
C ASP A 530 -21.34 8.82 8.32
N THR A 531 -22.10 9.89 8.08
CA THR A 531 -22.89 10.58 9.11
C THR A 531 -24.00 9.73 9.73
N ALA A 532 -24.40 8.62 9.09
CA ALA A 532 -25.36 7.65 9.61
C ALA A 532 -24.69 6.50 10.39
N GLY A 533 -23.35 6.45 10.41
CA GLY A 533 -22.56 5.42 11.09
C GLY A 533 -22.22 4.20 10.21
N ASN A 534 -22.54 4.22 8.91
CA ASN A 534 -22.19 3.12 8.01
C ASN A 534 -20.70 3.19 7.65
N LYS A 535 -20.04 2.05 7.61
CA LYS A 535 -18.62 1.95 7.25
C LYS A 535 -18.38 2.31 5.78
N LEU A 536 -17.32 3.09 5.53
CA LEU A 536 -16.91 3.48 4.18
C LEU A 536 -15.94 2.46 3.55
N MET A 537 -15.22 1.66 4.35
CA MET A 537 -14.24 0.70 3.82
C MET A 537 -14.82 -0.29 2.81
N PRO A 538 -16.03 -0.85 2.96
CA PRO A 538 -16.61 -1.72 1.94
C PRO A 538 -16.74 -1.05 0.56
N ARG A 539 -17.08 0.25 0.54
CA ARG A 539 -17.15 1.04 -0.72
C ARG A 539 -15.76 1.27 -1.31
N VAL A 540 -14.75 1.50 -0.46
CA VAL A 540 -13.35 1.61 -0.88
C VAL A 540 -12.86 0.30 -1.48
N LEU A 541 -13.13 -0.84 -0.85
CA LEU A 541 -12.74 -2.16 -1.36
C LEU A 541 -13.47 -2.52 -2.66
N ASN A 542 -14.75 -2.16 -2.80
CA ASN A 542 -15.50 -2.32 -4.06
C ASN A 542 -14.85 -1.57 -5.23
N LYS A 543 -14.28 -0.37 -5.00
CA LYS A 543 -13.52 0.37 -6.04
C LYS A 543 -12.31 -0.43 -6.58
N PHE A 544 -11.71 -1.29 -5.76
CA PHE A 544 -10.65 -2.21 -6.16
C PHE A 544 -11.18 -3.59 -6.64
N GLY A 545 -12.50 -3.74 -6.70
CA GLY A 545 -13.20 -4.97 -7.07
C GLY A 545 -13.09 -6.08 -6.03
N LEU A 546 -12.94 -5.70 -4.75
CA LEU A 546 -13.00 -6.60 -3.59
C LEU A 546 -14.33 -6.43 -2.85
N THR A 547 -15.43 -6.53 -3.60
CA THR A 547 -16.79 -6.33 -3.10
C THR A 547 -17.17 -7.42 -2.13
N ASP A 548 -17.77 -7.04 -1.00
CA ASP A 548 -18.22 -7.98 0.04
C ASP A 548 -17.13 -8.97 0.49
N LEU A 549 -15.89 -8.48 0.64
CA LEU A 549 -14.74 -9.30 1.04
C LEU A 549 -14.96 -10.10 2.35
N LYS A 550 -15.77 -9.57 3.28
CA LYS A 550 -16.14 -10.27 4.53
C LYS A 550 -17.22 -11.35 4.36
N ASP A 551 -17.91 -11.39 3.22
CA ASP A 551 -18.90 -12.43 2.90
C ASP A 551 -18.21 -13.71 2.43
N VAL A 552 -17.88 -14.56 3.40
CA VAL A 552 -17.34 -15.91 3.19
C VAL A 552 -18.45 -16.92 3.40
N LYS A 553 -18.88 -17.57 2.31
CA LYS A 553 -20.04 -18.47 2.33
C LYS A 553 -19.82 -19.66 3.24
N GLY A 554 -20.75 -19.85 4.18
CA GLY A 554 -20.71 -20.93 5.18
C GLY A 554 -19.81 -20.66 6.38
N GLU A 555 -19.14 -19.49 6.44
CA GLU A 555 -18.30 -19.07 7.56
C GLU A 555 -18.83 -17.76 8.15
N THR A 556 -18.55 -17.49 9.43
CA THR A 556 -18.86 -16.19 10.05
C THR A 556 -17.56 -15.47 10.33
N ILE A 557 -17.22 -14.48 9.50
CA ILE A 557 -15.99 -13.69 9.61
C ILE A 557 -16.32 -12.21 9.75
N GLU A 558 -15.99 -11.63 10.90
CA GLU A 558 -16.34 -10.23 11.24
C GLU A 558 -15.24 -9.22 10.86
N THR A 559 -14.01 -9.68 10.67
CA THR A 559 -12.81 -8.84 10.47
C THR A 559 -12.13 -9.13 9.14
N TYR A 560 -11.53 -8.12 8.51
CA TYR A 560 -10.75 -8.32 7.29
C TYR A 560 -9.52 -9.18 7.57
N LYS A 561 -8.88 -9.03 8.74
CA LYS A 561 -7.86 -9.95 9.24
C LYS A 561 -8.30 -11.41 9.15
N GLY A 562 -9.50 -11.71 9.64
CA GLY A 562 -10.06 -13.07 9.60
C GLY A 562 -10.22 -13.60 8.17
N VAL A 563 -10.63 -12.76 7.22
CA VAL A 563 -10.75 -13.17 5.80
C VAL A 563 -9.38 -13.49 5.22
N PHE A 564 -8.38 -12.64 5.44
CA PHE A 564 -7.03 -12.87 4.94
C PHE A 564 -6.36 -14.08 5.60
N GLU A 565 -6.61 -14.33 6.89
CA GLU A 565 -6.16 -15.55 7.58
C GLU A 565 -6.84 -16.81 7.01
N PHE A 566 -8.13 -16.72 6.67
CA PHE A 566 -8.88 -17.80 6.04
C PHE A 566 -8.34 -18.14 4.63
N MET A 567 -8.04 -17.12 3.80
CA MET A 567 -7.51 -17.33 2.44
C MET A 567 -6.03 -17.72 2.42
N SER A 568 -5.29 -17.44 3.49
CA SER A 568 -3.83 -17.55 3.51
C SER A 568 -3.28 -18.91 3.08
N PRO A 569 -3.79 -20.06 3.56
CA PRO A 569 -3.26 -21.37 3.17
C PRO A 569 -3.38 -21.63 1.67
N SER A 570 -4.47 -21.17 1.05
CA SER A 570 -4.71 -21.32 -0.38
C SER A 570 -3.83 -20.37 -1.20
N ILE A 571 -3.65 -19.12 -0.76
CA ILE A 571 -2.78 -18.14 -1.43
C ILE A 571 -1.31 -18.58 -1.37
N GLU A 572 -0.84 -19.11 -0.24
CA GLU A 572 0.52 -19.65 -0.10
C GLU A 572 0.78 -20.81 -1.07
N LYS A 573 -0.19 -21.71 -1.21
CA LYS A 573 -0.12 -22.79 -2.21
C LYS A 573 -0.15 -22.25 -3.65
N LEU A 574 -0.96 -21.23 -3.98
CA LEU A 574 -0.96 -20.60 -5.31
C LEU A 574 0.38 -19.93 -5.63
N ILE A 575 0.98 -19.24 -4.67
CA ILE A 575 2.32 -18.64 -4.81
C ILE A 575 3.35 -19.70 -5.16
N SER A 576 3.27 -20.89 -4.52
CA SER A 576 4.20 -21.99 -4.80
C SER A 576 4.13 -22.55 -6.23
N LEU A 577 3.06 -22.25 -6.97
CA LEU A 577 2.91 -22.63 -8.38
C LEU A 577 3.48 -21.60 -9.35
N ASP A 578 3.89 -20.42 -8.87
CA ASP A 578 4.45 -19.33 -9.69
C ASP A 578 3.50 -18.89 -10.83
N ILE A 579 2.20 -18.75 -10.55
CA ILE A 579 1.16 -18.46 -11.56
C ILE A 579 0.79 -16.98 -11.70
N TYR A 580 1.53 -16.06 -11.06
CA TYR A 580 1.19 -14.63 -11.09
C TYR A 580 1.09 -14.11 -12.53
N ASP A 581 2.12 -14.35 -13.35
CA ASP A 581 2.16 -13.88 -14.74
C ASP A 581 1.07 -14.54 -15.62
N ASP A 582 0.61 -15.74 -15.25
CA ASP A 582 -0.47 -16.44 -15.99
C ASP A 582 -1.86 -15.94 -15.60
N MET A 583 -2.02 -15.38 -14.41
CA MET A 583 -3.27 -14.83 -13.89
C MET A 583 -3.40 -13.32 -14.11
N HIS A 584 -2.28 -12.62 -14.30
CA HIS A 584 -2.22 -11.17 -14.42
C HIS A 584 -2.24 -10.75 -15.90
N GLY A 585 -3.23 -9.94 -16.29
CA GLY A 585 -3.43 -9.51 -17.68
C GLY A 585 -4.38 -10.46 -18.42
N GLU A 586 -3.95 -11.00 -19.57
CA GLU A 586 -4.71 -12.02 -20.29
C GLU A 586 -4.44 -13.39 -19.66
N VAL A 587 -5.48 -14.03 -19.11
CA VAL A 587 -5.33 -15.27 -18.36
C VAL A 587 -4.91 -16.43 -19.26
N ASN A 588 -3.74 -17.00 -18.99
CA ASN A 588 -3.25 -18.21 -19.66
C ASN A 588 -3.65 -19.46 -18.87
N PHE A 589 -4.90 -19.87 -19.04
CA PHE A 589 -5.45 -21.02 -18.31
C PHE A 589 -4.70 -22.33 -18.59
N ASN A 590 -4.20 -22.54 -19.82
CA ASN A 590 -3.43 -23.73 -20.18
C ASN A 590 -2.14 -23.83 -19.35
N SER A 591 -1.42 -22.72 -19.21
CA SER A 591 -0.22 -22.64 -18.36
C SER A 591 -0.53 -22.92 -16.90
N ILE A 592 -1.63 -22.34 -16.37
CA ILE A 592 -2.08 -22.57 -14.99
C ILE A 592 -2.38 -24.05 -14.76
N LEU A 593 -3.18 -24.68 -15.63
CA LEU A 593 -3.55 -26.09 -15.52
C LEU A 593 -2.33 -27.00 -15.59
N LYS A 594 -1.38 -26.69 -16.48
CA LYS A 594 -0.10 -27.41 -16.60
C LYS A 594 0.72 -27.30 -15.31
N LYS A 595 0.86 -26.11 -14.73
CA LYS A 595 1.59 -25.90 -13.46
C LYS A 595 0.98 -26.68 -12.30
N PHE A 596 -0.36 -26.71 -12.21
CA PHE A 596 -1.05 -27.58 -11.25
C PHE A 596 -0.72 -29.06 -11.47
N ALA A 597 -0.83 -29.55 -12.70
CA ALA A 597 -0.57 -30.95 -13.03
C ALA A 597 0.89 -31.36 -12.75
N GLN A 598 1.85 -30.51 -13.12
CA GLN A 598 3.28 -30.74 -12.87
C GLN A 598 3.59 -30.82 -11.38
N ARG A 599 3.00 -29.93 -10.58
CA ARG A 599 3.15 -29.96 -9.13
C ARG A 599 2.62 -31.28 -8.56
N LEU A 600 1.41 -31.68 -8.94
CA LEU A 600 0.78 -32.93 -8.54
C LEU A 600 1.61 -34.17 -8.89
N VAL A 601 2.23 -34.20 -10.09
CA VAL A 601 3.10 -35.30 -10.50
C VAL A 601 4.41 -35.32 -9.72
N SER A 602 5.01 -34.16 -9.41
CA SER A 602 6.25 -34.08 -8.63
C SER A 602 6.11 -34.52 -7.18
N GLU A 603 4.89 -34.42 -6.61
CA GLU A 603 4.60 -34.71 -5.20
C GLU A 603 3.79 -35.99 -4.99
N LYS A 604 3.62 -36.81 -6.05
CA LYS A 604 2.74 -38.00 -6.17
C LYS A 604 3.01 -39.13 -5.15
N THR A 605 3.97 -38.96 -4.23
CA THR A 605 4.33 -39.92 -3.16
C THR A 605 3.53 -39.75 -1.86
N ASP A 606 2.75 -38.68 -1.68
CA ASP A 606 1.98 -38.42 -0.47
C ASP A 606 0.47 -38.32 -0.78
N THR A 607 -0.34 -39.19 -0.15
CA THR A 607 -1.82 -39.24 -0.27
C THR A 607 -2.51 -37.90 -0.04
N THR A 608 -1.86 -36.98 0.68
CA THR A 608 -2.32 -35.64 1.01
C THR A 608 -2.46 -34.73 -0.23
N TYR A 609 -1.66 -34.93 -1.28
CA TYR A 609 -1.64 -34.04 -2.45
C TYR A 609 -2.73 -34.32 -3.49
N SER A 610 -3.43 -35.45 -3.39
CA SER A 610 -4.59 -35.76 -4.27
C SER A 610 -5.74 -34.75 -4.17
N LYS A 611 -5.75 -33.92 -3.11
CA LYS A 611 -6.72 -32.84 -2.89
C LYS A 611 -6.14 -31.45 -3.10
N PHE A 612 -4.91 -31.32 -3.61
CA PHE A 612 -4.22 -30.04 -3.69
C PHE A 612 -5.04 -28.97 -4.43
N MET A 613 -5.61 -29.28 -5.60
CA MET A 613 -6.48 -28.33 -6.32
C MET A 613 -7.71 -27.95 -5.50
N SER A 614 -8.36 -28.91 -4.83
CA SER A 614 -9.52 -28.66 -3.97
C SER A 614 -9.17 -27.78 -2.77
N ASP A 615 -8.06 -28.07 -2.08
CA ASP A 615 -7.57 -27.29 -0.93
C ASP A 615 -7.19 -25.85 -1.30
N VAL A 616 -6.82 -25.64 -2.58
CA VAL A 616 -6.44 -24.33 -3.08
C VAL A 616 -7.67 -23.56 -3.55
N LEU A 617 -8.50 -24.15 -4.41
CA LEU A 617 -9.56 -23.43 -5.09
C LEU A 617 -10.84 -23.32 -4.23
N LEU A 618 -11.25 -24.37 -3.51
CA LEU A 618 -12.54 -24.34 -2.80
C LEU A 618 -12.61 -23.27 -1.68
N PRO A 619 -11.57 -23.06 -0.85
CA PRO A 619 -11.61 -21.98 0.14
C PRO A 619 -11.71 -20.60 -0.52
N LEU A 620 -10.97 -20.36 -1.60
CA LEU A 620 -11.02 -19.09 -2.32
C LEU A 620 -12.40 -18.87 -2.98
N TYR A 621 -13.04 -19.93 -3.48
CA TYR A 621 -14.38 -19.87 -4.06
C TYR A 621 -15.46 -19.53 -3.01
N LYS A 622 -15.23 -19.79 -1.72
CA LYS A 622 -16.16 -19.32 -0.66
C LYS A 622 -16.14 -17.82 -0.46
N VAL A 623 -15.08 -17.12 -0.88
CA VAL A 623 -14.94 -15.67 -0.68
C VAL A 623 -15.60 -14.94 -1.84
N THR A 624 -16.71 -14.26 -1.58
CA THR A 624 -17.54 -13.61 -2.62
C THR A 624 -16.73 -12.64 -3.48
N ALA A 625 -15.85 -11.84 -2.87
CA ALA A 625 -14.96 -10.91 -3.57
C ALA A 625 -14.03 -11.55 -4.62
N LEU A 626 -13.72 -12.85 -4.49
CA LEU A 626 -12.80 -13.55 -5.39
C LEU A 626 -13.50 -14.21 -6.59
N GLN A 627 -14.83 -14.28 -6.60
CA GLN A 627 -15.60 -14.85 -7.69
C GLN A 627 -15.32 -14.15 -9.02
N ASP A 628 -15.38 -12.82 -9.03
CA ASP A 628 -15.13 -12.04 -10.24
C ASP A 628 -13.63 -11.91 -10.56
N LYS A 629 -12.76 -11.89 -9.54
CA LYS A 629 -11.32 -11.61 -9.70
C LYS A 629 -10.50 -12.83 -10.08
N ILE A 630 -10.86 -14.00 -9.56
CA ILE A 630 -10.09 -15.24 -9.76
C ILE A 630 -10.89 -16.23 -10.60
N PHE A 631 -12.14 -16.51 -10.22
CA PHE A 631 -12.89 -17.60 -10.83
C PHE A 631 -13.48 -17.25 -12.19
N THR A 632 -14.02 -16.05 -12.37
CA THR A 632 -14.55 -15.63 -13.68
C THR A 632 -13.49 -15.70 -14.79
N PRO A 633 -12.26 -15.18 -14.60
CA PRO A 633 -11.19 -15.34 -15.59
C PRO A 633 -10.80 -16.81 -15.82
N ILE A 634 -10.70 -17.62 -14.76
CA ILE A 634 -10.41 -19.06 -14.85
C ILE A 634 -11.49 -19.81 -15.64
N ILE A 635 -12.77 -19.53 -15.36
CA ILE A 635 -13.92 -20.13 -16.04
C ILE A 635 -13.90 -19.76 -17.52
N ASN A 636 -13.68 -18.49 -17.84
CA ASN A 636 -13.63 -18.03 -19.23
C ASN A 636 -12.45 -18.62 -19.99
N GLY A 637 -11.26 -18.67 -19.37
CA GLY A 637 -10.07 -19.30 -19.96
C GLY A 637 -10.20 -20.81 -20.13
N SER A 638 -10.98 -21.50 -19.30
CA SER A 638 -11.18 -22.94 -19.44
C SER A 638 -11.92 -23.32 -20.73
N LYS A 639 -12.93 -22.53 -21.14
CA LYS A 639 -13.76 -22.78 -22.33
C LYS A 639 -12.97 -22.95 -23.62
N THR A 640 -11.78 -22.37 -23.72
CA THR A 640 -10.96 -22.39 -24.94
C THR A 640 -10.02 -23.59 -25.02
N THR A 641 -9.89 -24.39 -23.96
CA THR A 641 -8.92 -25.49 -23.91
C THR A 641 -9.30 -26.72 -24.72
N GLY A 642 -10.61 -26.97 -24.88
CA GLY A 642 -11.12 -28.24 -25.40
C GLY A 642 -10.92 -29.46 -24.47
N VAL A 643 -10.26 -29.29 -23.31
CA VAL A 643 -10.01 -30.35 -22.33
C VAL A 643 -10.91 -30.20 -21.12
N VAL A 644 -11.00 -28.99 -20.57
CA VAL A 644 -11.74 -28.66 -19.34
C VAL A 644 -12.65 -27.46 -19.59
N ASP A 645 -13.89 -27.51 -19.14
CA ASP A 645 -14.79 -26.34 -19.13
C ASP A 645 -15.43 -26.18 -17.75
N PHE A 646 -14.94 -25.22 -16.98
CA PHE A 646 -15.46 -24.92 -15.64
C PHE A 646 -16.80 -24.18 -15.66
N SER A 647 -17.26 -23.66 -16.81
CA SER A 647 -18.58 -23.02 -16.86
C SER A 647 -19.72 -24.02 -16.68
N LEU A 648 -19.47 -25.30 -16.91
CA LEU A 648 -20.41 -26.39 -16.65
C LEU A 648 -20.61 -26.69 -15.17
N LEU A 649 -19.75 -26.13 -14.31
CA LEU A 649 -19.88 -26.24 -12.85
C LEU A 649 -20.80 -25.16 -12.29
N GLU A 650 -20.99 -24.05 -13.01
CA GLU A 650 -21.79 -22.92 -12.54
C GLU A 650 -23.29 -23.15 -12.74
N VAL A 651 -24.06 -22.88 -11.68
CA VAL A 651 -25.52 -22.92 -11.69
C VAL A 651 -26.05 -21.50 -11.47
N GLU A 652 -26.84 -21.02 -12.43
CA GLU A 652 -27.36 -19.67 -12.40
C GLU A 652 -28.16 -19.41 -11.12
N ASN A 653 -27.76 -18.37 -10.37
CA ASN A 653 -28.37 -17.95 -9.10
C ASN A 653 -28.34 -19.00 -7.96
N ASP A 654 -27.48 -20.03 -8.04
CA ASP A 654 -27.35 -21.05 -6.98
C ASP A 654 -25.88 -21.39 -6.68
N TRP A 655 -25.27 -20.57 -5.82
CA TRP A 655 -23.89 -20.77 -5.37
C TRP A 655 -23.68 -22.12 -4.67
N ALA A 656 -24.67 -22.62 -3.92
CA ALA A 656 -24.52 -23.88 -3.18
C ALA A 656 -24.44 -25.07 -4.14
N ALA A 657 -25.25 -25.05 -5.20
CA ALA A 657 -25.18 -26.03 -6.28
C ALA A 657 -23.88 -25.89 -7.10
N SER A 658 -23.43 -24.66 -7.40
CA SER A 658 -22.12 -24.45 -8.05
C SER A 658 -20.99 -25.01 -7.18
N TYR A 659 -20.94 -24.66 -5.90
CA TYR A 659 -19.92 -25.14 -4.95
C TYR A 659 -19.89 -26.67 -4.89
N ALA A 660 -21.06 -27.32 -4.81
CA ALA A 660 -21.15 -28.78 -4.79
C ALA A 660 -20.61 -29.41 -6.09
N ASN A 661 -20.84 -28.78 -7.25
CA ASN A 661 -20.25 -29.23 -8.51
C ASN A 661 -18.72 -29.11 -8.47
N TRP A 662 -18.18 -27.96 -8.05
CA TRP A 662 -16.73 -27.76 -7.89
C TRP A 662 -16.11 -28.77 -6.92
N GLU A 663 -16.73 -28.99 -5.77
CA GLU A 663 -16.25 -29.94 -4.75
C GLU A 663 -16.21 -31.38 -5.28
N SER A 664 -17.21 -31.77 -6.07
CA SER A 664 -17.30 -33.10 -6.70
C SER A 664 -16.30 -33.28 -7.85
N ASP A 665 -16.12 -32.26 -8.69
CA ASP A 665 -15.36 -32.37 -9.94
C ASP A 665 -13.85 -32.20 -9.76
N LEU A 666 -13.39 -31.31 -8.86
CA LEU A 666 -11.96 -31.03 -8.70
C LEU A 666 -11.10 -32.28 -8.39
N PRO A 667 -11.53 -33.23 -7.53
CA PRO A 667 -10.81 -34.49 -7.33
C PRO A 667 -10.75 -35.36 -8.60
N GLN A 668 -11.81 -35.37 -9.40
CA GLN A 668 -11.88 -36.14 -10.64
C GLN A 668 -10.97 -35.55 -11.71
N LEU A 669 -10.98 -34.22 -11.86
CA LEU A 669 -10.05 -33.49 -12.72
C LEU A 669 -8.60 -33.75 -12.30
N THR A 670 -8.31 -33.67 -11.00
CA THR A 670 -6.99 -33.93 -10.44
C THR A 670 -6.46 -35.30 -10.87
N ALA A 671 -7.29 -36.35 -10.80
CA ALA A 671 -6.91 -37.69 -11.23
C ALA A 671 -6.54 -37.76 -12.73
N VAL A 672 -7.34 -37.10 -13.59
CA VAL A 672 -7.13 -37.10 -15.03
C VAL A 672 -5.88 -36.35 -15.42
N ILE A 673 -5.73 -35.08 -14.99
CA ILE A 673 -4.55 -34.28 -15.37
C ILE A 673 -3.26 -34.87 -14.83
N THR A 674 -3.28 -35.49 -13.64
CA THR A 674 -2.09 -36.12 -13.05
C THR A 674 -1.66 -37.37 -13.80
N GLU A 675 -2.60 -38.15 -14.35
CA GLU A 675 -2.25 -39.31 -15.15
C GLU A 675 -1.75 -38.89 -16.54
N LEU A 676 -2.44 -37.95 -17.21
CA LEU A 676 -2.05 -37.44 -18.52
C LEU A 676 -0.70 -36.70 -18.49
N GLU A 677 -0.39 -35.98 -17.42
CA GLU A 677 0.92 -35.33 -17.24
C GLU A 677 2.03 -36.33 -16.91
N SER A 678 1.71 -37.50 -16.34
CA SER A 678 2.71 -38.51 -16.00
C SER A 678 3.17 -39.39 -17.16
N LYS A 679 2.58 -39.22 -18.35
CA LYS A 679 2.83 -40.03 -19.54
C LYS A 679 3.35 -39.15 -20.67
N TYR A 680 4.43 -39.57 -21.33
CA TYR A 680 4.99 -38.85 -22.48
C TYR A 680 4.20 -39.16 -23.74
N PHE A 681 3.78 -38.10 -24.44
CA PHE A 681 3.31 -38.19 -25.81
C PHE A 681 4.49 -38.38 -26.78
N ASN A 682 5.57 -37.64 -26.53
CA ASN A 682 6.83 -37.74 -27.26
C ASN A 682 8.01 -37.88 -26.28
N GLU A 683 8.66 -39.05 -26.33
CA GLU A 683 9.77 -39.40 -25.43
C GLU A 683 11.05 -38.57 -25.63
N GLU A 684 11.29 -38.04 -26.84
CA GLU A 684 12.48 -37.27 -27.17
C GLU A 684 12.38 -35.84 -26.64
N THR A 685 11.23 -35.19 -26.85
CA THR A 685 10.98 -33.82 -26.40
C THR A 685 10.50 -33.74 -24.95
N LYS A 686 10.18 -34.89 -24.35
CA LYS A 686 9.55 -35.01 -23.02
C LYS A 686 8.22 -34.27 -22.92
N GLN A 687 7.55 -34.03 -24.05
CA GLN A 687 6.20 -33.50 -24.08
C GLN A 687 5.22 -34.56 -23.54
N THR A 688 4.44 -34.18 -22.52
CA THR A 688 3.43 -35.06 -21.90
C THR A 688 2.17 -35.11 -22.74
N ILE A 689 1.26 -36.06 -22.45
CA ILE A 689 -0.04 -36.13 -23.14
C ILE A 689 -0.87 -34.87 -22.83
N LEU A 690 -0.86 -34.41 -21.58
CA LEU A 690 -1.57 -33.19 -21.20
C LEU A 690 -1.00 -31.96 -21.93
N ASP A 691 0.33 -31.83 -22.00
CA ASP A 691 0.98 -30.70 -22.68
C ASP A 691 0.64 -30.65 -24.18
N TYR A 692 0.61 -31.82 -24.84
CA TYR A 692 0.20 -31.91 -26.23
C TYR A 692 -1.25 -31.47 -26.44
N LEU A 693 -2.18 -31.88 -25.56
CA LEU A 693 -3.59 -31.47 -25.63
C LEU A 693 -3.81 -29.97 -25.37
N LEU A 694 -2.99 -29.36 -24.53
CA LEU A 694 -3.08 -27.93 -24.20
C LEU A 694 -2.34 -27.03 -25.21
N THR A 695 -1.61 -27.61 -26.16
CA THR A 695 -0.91 -26.86 -27.22
C THR A 695 -1.88 -26.48 -28.34
N GLU A 696 -1.73 -25.28 -28.91
CA GLU A 696 -2.50 -24.86 -30.08
C GLU A 696 -2.24 -25.83 -31.26
N GLY A 697 -3.27 -26.55 -31.67
CA GLY A 697 -3.19 -27.60 -32.71
C GLY A 697 -3.02 -29.04 -32.19
N GLY A 698 -3.07 -29.28 -30.88
CA GLY A 698 -3.14 -30.63 -30.32
C GLY A 698 -4.39 -31.38 -30.82
N ASP A 699 -4.20 -32.60 -31.34
CA ASP A 699 -5.30 -33.44 -31.85
C ASP A 699 -5.54 -34.64 -30.94
N MET A 700 -6.75 -34.73 -30.40
CA MET A 700 -7.18 -35.86 -29.57
C MET A 700 -7.09 -37.20 -30.33
N LYS A 701 -7.19 -37.22 -31.67
CA LYS A 701 -6.98 -38.44 -32.48
C LYS A 701 -5.57 -38.99 -32.35
N GLU A 702 -4.56 -38.12 -32.30
CA GLU A 702 -3.17 -38.56 -32.10
C GLU A 702 -2.93 -39.00 -30.66
N VAL A 703 -3.60 -38.40 -29.69
CA VAL A 703 -3.54 -38.82 -28.28
C VAL A 703 -4.13 -40.21 -28.09
N VAL A 704 -5.27 -40.51 -28.71
CA VAL A 704 -5.89 -41.85 -28.68
C VAL A 704 -4.88 -42.93 -29.08
N LYS A 705 -3.96 -42.63 -30.02
CA LYS A 705 -2.92 -43.56 -30.45
C LYS A 705 -1.85 -43.89 -29.40
N LYS A 706 -1.77 -43.09 -28.34
CA LYS A 706 -0.81 -43.22 -27.24
C LYS A 706 -1.42 -43.78 -25.96
N LEU A 707 -2.75 -43.95 -25.90
CA LEU A 707 -3.43 -44.46 -24.71
C LEU A 707 -3.29 -45.99 -24.61
N ASP A 708 -2.93 -46.46 -23.42
CA ASP A 708 -2.90 -47.88 -23.05
C ASP A 708 -4.08 -48.24 -22.11
N ASP A 709 -4.36 -49.54 -21.95
CA ASP A 709 -5.46 -50.02 -21.11
C ASP A 709 -5.37 -49.51 -19.66
N ALA A 710 -4.16 -49.43 -19.12
CA ALA A 710 -3.90 -49.01 -17.74
C ALA A 710 -4.18 -47.50 -17.52
N THR A 711 -3.88 -46.69 -18.53
CA THR A 711 -4.17 -45.25 -18.54
C THR A 711 -5.67 -45.03 -18.65
N LEU A 712 -6.32 -45.74 -19.57
CA LEU A 712 -7.78 -45.68 -19.76
C LEU A 712 -8.55 -46.06 -18.49
N ASP A 713 -8.12 -47.11 -17.76
CA ASP A 713 -8.74 -47.51 -16.50
C ASP A 713 -8.71 -46.42 -15.42
N LYS A 714 -7.68 -45.58 -15.42
CA LYS A 714 -7.52 -44.52 -14.43
C LYS A 714 -8.25 -43.24 -14.82
N VAL A 715 -8.25 -42.88 -16.11
CA VAL A 715 -8.78 -41.58 -16.55
C VAL A 715 -10.27 -41.64 -16.91
N MET A 716 -10.71 -42.71 -17.58
CA MET A 716 -12.05 -42.75 -18.16
C MET A 716 -13.18 -42.70 -17.13
N PRO A 717 -13.10 -43.33 -15.94
CA PRO A 717 -14.16 -43.17 -14.94
C PRO A 717 -14.44 -41.71 -14.60
N SER A 718 -13.38 -40.91 -14.41
CA SER A 718 -13.47 -39.47 -14.12
C SER A 718 -13.94 -38.67 -15.33
N VAL A 719 -13.44 -38.97 -16.54
CA VAL A 719 -13.87 -38.29 -17.78
C VAL A 719 -15.37 -38.48 -18.05
N LEU A 720 -15.92 -39.65 -17.73
CA LEU A 720 -17.34 -39.94 -17.95
C LEU A 720 -18.26 -39.30 -16.90
N THR A 721 -17.74 -39.01 -15.70
CA THR A 721 -18.56 -38.58 -14.55
C THR A 721 -18.40 -37.10 -14.20
N ALA A 722 -17.24 -36.49 -14.43
CA ALA A 722 -17.01 -35.07 -14.17
C ALA A 722 -17.72 -34.20 -15.21
N LYS A 723 -18.41 -33.16 -14.76
CA LYS A 723 -19.05 -32.17 -15.64
C LYS A 723 -18.00 -31.35 -16.40
N SER A 724 -16.96 -30.91 -15.70
CA SER A 724 -15.86 -30.09 -16.24
C SER A 724 -15.05 -30.79 -17.31
N LEU A 725 -15.04 -32.13 -17.36
CA LEU A 725 -14.34 -32.93 -18.38
C LEU A 725 -15.24 -33.30 -19.57
N GLN A 726 -16.44 -32.74 -19.65
CA GLN A 726 -17.33 -32.95 -20.80
C GLN A 726 -16.66 -32.67 -22.15
N PRO A 727 -15.86 -31.60 -22.35
CA PRO A 727 -15.17 -31.38 -23.63
C PRO A 727 -14.32 -32.58 -24.07
N LEU A 728 -13.52 -33.15 -23.15
CA LEU A 728 -12.68 -34.31 -23.41
C LEU A 728 -13.53 -35.57 -23.69
N ARG A 729 -14.62 -35.76 -22.93
CA ARG A 729 -15.58 -36.85 -23.13
C ARG A 729 -16.21 -36.78 -24.52
N ASP A 730 -16.66 -35.60 -24.93
CA ASP A 730 -17.36 -35.38 -26.19
C ASP A 730 -16.40 -35.52 -27.38
N GLN A 731 -15.13 -35.11 -27.24
CA GLN A 731 -14.08 -35.37 -28.22
C GLN A 731 -13.80 -36.87 -28.41
N LEU A 732 -13.63 -37.63 -27.32
CA LEU A 732 -13.44 -39.08 -27.37
C LEU A 732 -14.61 -39.79 -28.05
N ALA A 733 -15.83 -39.45 -27.67
CA ALA A 733 -17.04 -39.99 -28.29
C ALA A 733 -17.12 -39.63 -29.78
N GLY A 734 -16.79 -38.37 -30.12
CA GLY A 734 -16.75 -37.88 -31.49
C GLY A 734 -15.75 -38.64 -32.36
N ILE A 735 -14.57 -38.99 -31.83
CA ILE A 735 -13.58 -39.81 -32.55
C ILE A 735 -14.17 -41.18 -32.89
N VAL A 736 -14.73 -41.89 -31.90
CA VAL A 736 -15.36 -43.20 -32.11
C VAL A 736 -16.46 -43.12 -33.16
N VAL A 737 -17.36 -42.15 -33.04
CA VAL A 737 -18.45 -41.93 -34.00
C VAL A 737 -17.91 -41.65 -35.39
N SER A 738 -16.93 -40.75 -35.52
CA SER A 738 -16.34 -40.39 -36.83
C SER A 738 -15.66 -41.58 -37.49
N THR A 739 -14.88 -42.36 -36.74
CA THR A 739 -14.22 -43.56 -37.27
C THR A 739 -15.24 -44.60 -37.72
N ILE A 740 -16.33 -44.82 -36.95
CA ILE A 740 -17.38 -45.76 -37.35
C ILE A 740 -18.14 -45.25 -38.58
N LYS A 741 -18.40 -43.94 -38.70
CA LYS A 741 -18.97 -43.35 -39.92
C LYS A 741 -18.11 -43.59 -41.13
N ASP A 742 -16.80 -43.36 -41.00
CA ASP A 742 -15.84 -43.50 -42.09
C ASP A 742 -15.78 -44.96 -42.56
N VAL A 743 -15.79 -45.92 -41.63
CA VAL A 743 -15.77 -47.36 -41.93
C VAL A 743 -17.08 -47.88 -42.50
N THR A 744 -18.22 -47.43 -41.96
CA THR A 744 -19.54 -47.94 -42.37
C THR A 744 -20.09 -47.24 -43.61
N GLY A 745 -19.65 -46.01 -43.88
CA GLY A 745 -20.26 -45.11 -44.87
C GLY A 745 -21.62 -44.55 -44.42
N ASP A 746 -22.06 -44.84 -43.20
CA ASP A 746 -23.37 -44.43 -42.69
C ASP A 746 -23.29 -43.09 -41.95
N SER A 747 -23.66 -42.01 -42.63
CA SER A 747 -23.69 -40.66 -42.06
C SER A 747 -24.65 -40.50 -40.86
N THR A 748 -25.61 -41.40 -40.68
CA THR A 748 -26.64 -41.36 -39.63
C THR A 748 -26.18 -41.91 -38.28
N VAL A 749 -25.01 -42.57 -38.26
CA VAL A 749 -24.38 -43.05 -37.02
C VAL A 749 -24.28 -41.92 -36.00
N SER A 750 -24.67 -42.20 -34.77
CA SER A 750 -24.56 -41.24 -33.67
C SER A 750 -24.36 -41.96 -32.35
N MET A 751 -23.78 -41.23 -31.40
CA MET A 751 -23.67 -41.62 -30.00
C MET A 751 -24.08 -40.41 -29.18
N SER A 752 -25.03 -40.58 -28.26
CA SER A 752 -25.35 -39.54 -27.28
C SER A 752 -25.04 -40.09 -25.90
N LEU A 753 -24.09 -39.44 -25.23
CA LEU A 753 -23.73 -39.77 -23.85
C LEU A 753 -24.64 -39.09 -22.83
N ASN A 754 -25.42 -38.08 -23.24
CA ASN A 754 -26.29 -37.30 -22.36
C ASN A 754 -27.43 -38.10 -21.68
N PRO A 755 -28.15 -39.02 -22.36
CA PRO A 755 -29.18 -39.83 -21.71
C PRO A 755 -28.62 -40.99 -20.89
N ALA A 756 -27.30 -41.22 -20.91
CA ALA A 756 -26.68 -42.35 -20.22
C ALA A 756 -26.35 -42.00 -18.76
N SER A 757 -26.61 -42.96 -17.86
CA SER A 757 -26.12 -42.87 -16.49
C SER A 757 -24.73 -43.47 -16.39
N PHE A 758 -23.78 -42.73 -15.84
CA PHE A 758 -22.41 -43.20 -15.53
C PHE A 758 -22.20 -43.45 -14.03
N THR A 759 -23.25 -43.30 -13.23
CA THR A 759 -23.23 -43.50 -11.78
C THR A 759 -24.37 -44.41 -11.32
N GLY A 760 -24.23 -45.01 -10.13
CA GLY A 760 -25.25 -45.89 -9.56
C GLY A 760 -25.40 -47.27 -10.23
N GLY A 761 -26.45 -48.02 -9.85
CA GLY A 761 -26.63 -49.42 -10.26
C GLY A 761 -26.98 -49.67 -11.73
N ASP A 762 -27.41 -48.62 -12.45
CA ASP A 762 -27.65 -48.65 -13.89
C ASP A 762 -26.53 -47.94 -14.68
N SER A 763 -25.36 -47.75 -14.07
CA SER A 763 -24.20 -47.15 -14.72
C SER A 763 -23.77 -47.93 -15.98
N GLN A 764 -23.34 -47.23 -17.03
CA GLN A 764 -22.73 -47.79 -18.23
C GLN A 764 -21.19 -47.67 -18.23
N THR A 765 -20.58 -47.21 -17.15
CA THR A 765 -19.15 -46.85 -17.09
C THR A 765 -18.22 -48.00 -17.47
N SER A 766 -18.39 -49.18 -16.87
CA SER A 766 -17.52 -50.35 -17.16
C SER A 766 -17.70 -50.87 -18.58
N GLU A 767 -18.94 -50.90 -19.07
CA GLU A 767 -19.27 -51.30 -20.44
C GLU A 767 -18.59 -50.36 -21.45
N PHE A 768 -18.74 -49.05 -21.24
CA PHE A 768 -18.18 -48.05 -22.13
C PHE A 768 -16.65 -48.04 -22.11
N ILE A 769 -16.02 -48.15 -20.94
CA ILE A 769 -14.55 -48.26 -20.83
C ILE A 769 -14.04 -49.47 -21.61
N THR A 770 -14.72 -50.61 -21.51
CA THR A 770 -14.33 -51.83 -22.23
C THR A 770 -14.44 -51.65 -23.74
N ILE A 771 -15.51 -51.01 -24.22
CA ILE A 771 -15.70 -50.67 -25.63
C ILE A 771 -14.59 -49.73 -26.13
N ILE A 772 -14.29 -48.67 -25.37
CA ILE A 772 -13.23 -47.71 -25.72
C ILE A 772 -11.85 -48.40 -25.77
N LYS A 773 -11.52 -49.29 -24.83
CA LYS A 773 -10.27 -50.05 -24.87
C LYS A 773 -10.16 -50.90 -26.13
N THR A 774 -11.21 -51.64 -26.48
CA THR A 774 -11.22 -52.47 -27.69
C THR A 774 -11.11 -51.60 -28.94
N PHE A 775 -11.81 -50.47 -28.97
CA PHE A 775 -11.71 -49.49 -30.06
C PHE A 775 -10.28 -48.94 -30.20
N VAL A 776 -9.64 -48.53 -29.10
CA VAL A 776 -8.25 -48.00 -29.11
C VAL A 776 -7.28 -49.05 -29.63
N LYS A 777 -7.44 -50.33 -29.26
CA LYS A 777 -6.62 -51.43 -29.79
C LYS A 777 -6.75 -51.57 -31.30
N ILE A 778 -7.98 -51.53 -31.82
CA ILE A 778 -8.23 -51.57 -33.26
C ILE A 778 -7.61 -50.35 -33.95
N TYR A 779 -7.87 -49.16 -33.41
CA TYR A 779 -7.38 -47.89 -33.96
C TYR A 779 -5.85 -47.84 -34.04
N ASN A 780 -5.15 -48.49 -33.10
CA ASN A 780 -3.69 -48.59 -33.08
C ASN A 780 -3.13 -49.68 -34.00
N ALA A 781 -3.89 -50.75 -34.22
CA ALA A 781 -3.48 -51.87 -35.06
C ALA A 781 -3.67 -51.58 -36.57
N SER A 782 -4.69 -50.81 -36.92
CA SER A 782 -5.06 -50.54 -38.32
C SER A 782 -4.38 -49.28 -38.87
N THR A 783 -3.60 -49.42 -39.95
CA THR A 783 -3.01 -48.28 -40.68
C THR A 783 -4.03 -47.49 -41.50
N THR A 784 -5.14 -48.12 -41.90
CA THR A 784 -6.31 -47.52 -42.55
C THR A 784 -7.57 -48.29 -42.14
N MET A 785 -8.52 -47.64 -41.47
CA MET A 785 -9.85 -48.20 -41.18
C MET A 785 -10.84 -47.72 -42.23
N THR A 786 -10.81 -48.29 -43.43
CA THR A 786 -11.72 -47.93 -44.53
C THR A 786 -12.84 -48.93 -44.72
N ASN A 787 -12.59 -50.21 -44.49
CA ASN A 787 -13.59 -51.29 -44.51
C ASN A 787 -13.49 -52.11 -43.21
N LEU A 788 -14.54 -52.86 -42.86
CA LEU A 788 -14.48 -53.77 -41.72
C LEU A 788 -13.59 -54.98 -42.00
N GLU A 789 -13.49 -55.42 -43.25
CA GLU A 789 -12.59 -56.51 -43.66
C GLU A 789 -11.09 -56.19 -43.45
N ASP A 790 -10.73 -54.91 -43.35
CA ASP A 790 -9.35 -54.46 -43.11
C ASP A 790 -8.96 -54.54 -41.61
N ILE A 791 -9.92 -54.85 -40.73
CA ILE A 791 -9.74 -54.98 -39.28
C ILE A 791 -9.56 -56.46 -38.94
N ASP A 792 -8.61 -56.76 -38.05
CA ASP A 792 -8.44 -58.09 -37.47
C ASP A 792 -9.80 -58.63 -36.96
N GLU A 793 -10.22 -59.79 -37.47
CA GLU A 793 -11.55 -60.32 -37.23
C GLU A 793 -11.78 -60.63 -35.75
N ILE A 794 -10.74 -61.03 -35.00
CA ILE A 794 -10.85 -61.29 -33.56
C ILE A 794 -11.10 -59.98 -32.82
N LEU A 795 -10.38 -58.91 -33.15
CA LEU A 795 -10.61 -57.60 -32.55
C LEU A 795 -11.97 -57.02 -32.93
N LEU A 796 -12.40 -57.17 -34.19
CA LEU A 796 -13.72 -56.73 -34.66
C LEU A 796 -14.85 -57.49 -33.96
N GLY A 797 -14.73 -58.82 -33.85
CA GLY A 797 -15.67 -59.65 -33.09
C GLY A 797 -15.77 -59.20 -31.64
N ASN A 798 -14.63 -58.96 -30.98
CA ASN A 798 -14.60 -58.44 -29.61
C ASN A 798 -15.27 -57.07 -29.49
N LEU A 799 -15.03 -56.14 -30.43
CA LEU A 799 -15.66 -54.82 -30.41
C LEU A 799 -17.18 -54.94 -30.53
N LEU A 800 -17.66 -55.74 -31.50
CA LEU A 800 -19.09 -55.97 -31.71
C LEU A 800 -19.74 -56.67 -30.52
N GLU A 801 -19.07 -57.65 -29.91
CA GLU A 801 -19.57 -58.31 -28.71
C GLU A 801 -19.72 -57.30 -27.56
N GLN A 802 -18.72 -56.45 -27.30
CA GLN A 802 -18.82 -55.44 -26.25
C GLN A 802 -19.87 -54.36 -26.56
N MET A 803 -19.96 -53.93 -27.82
CA MET A 803 -20.99 -52.99 -28.26
C MET A 803 -22.38 -53.57 -28.15
N LYS A 804 -22.58 -54.87 -28.42
CA LYS A 804 -23.84 -55.60 -28.23
C LYS A 804 -24.26 -55.60 -26.76
N GLN A 805 -23.34 -55.94 -25.86
CA GLN A 805 -23.61 -55.98 -24.42
C GLN A 805 -24.13 -54.63 -23.90
N ASN A 806 -23.60 -53.51 -24.41
CA ASN A 806 -24.14 -52.20 -24.10
C ASN A 806 -25.46 -51.92 -24.85
N ALA A 807 -25.49 -52.09 -26.18
CA ALA A 807 -26.63 -51.78 -27.04
C ALA A 807 -27.94 -52.46 -26.61
N TYR A 808 -27.85 -53.71 -26.17
CA TYR A 808 -28.97 -54.56 -25.77
C TYR A 808 -28.95 -54.92 -24.28
N ARG A 809 -28.39 -54.03 -23.44
CA ARG A 809 -28.33 -54.21 -21.98
C ARG A 809 -29.70 -54.38 -21.31
N VAL A 810 -30.77 -53.86 -21.93
CA VAL A 810 -32.15 -54.02 -21.41
C VAL A 810 -32.57 -55.48 -21.59
N GLU A 811 -32.35 -56.01 -22.79
CA GLU A 811 -32.73 -57.35 -23.21
C GLU A 811 -31.83 -58.43 -22.57
N LEU A 812 -30.51 -58.19 -22.51
CA LEU A 812 -29.52 -59.16 -22.00
C LEU A 812 -29.37 -59.15 -20.49
N ASN A 813 -29.42 -57.96 -19.86
CA ASN A 813 -29.03 -57.76 -18.46
C ASN A 813 -30.15 -57.17 -17.58
N GLY A 814 -31.36 -57.01 -18.11
CA GLY A 814 -32.52 -56.48 -17.38
C GLY A 814 -32.36 -55.03 -16.91
N LYS A 815 -31.52 -54.25 -17.61
CA LYS A 815 -31.28 -52.83 -17.29
C LYS A 815 -32.45 -51.94 -17.73
N THR A 816 -32.55 -50.73 -17.17
CA THR A 816 -33.67 -49.81 -17.46
C THR A 816 -33.39 -48.89 -18.65
N ASN A 817 -32.14 -48.48 -18.83
CA ASN A 817 -31.75 -47.59 -19.92
C ASN A 817 -31.17 -48.36 -21.11
N THR A 818 -31.51 -47.93 -22.33
CA THR A 818 -30.86 -48.40 -23.56
C THR A 818 -29.38 -47.99 -23.60
N GLY A 819 -28.54 -48.82 -24.21
CA GLY A 819 -27.11 -48.53 -24.37
C GLY A 819 -26.82 -47.40 -25.34
N VAL A 820 -25.74 -46.67 -25.06
CA VAL A 820 -25.23 -45.59 -25.93
C VAL A 820 -24.72 -46.08 -27.28
N THR A 821 -24.41 -47.37 -27.41
CA THR A 821 -23.82 -47.93 -28.64
C THR A 821 -24.82 -48.48 -29.65
N LYS A 822 -26.12 -48.48 -29.37
CA LYS A 822 -27.13 -49.18 -30.21
C LYS A 822 -27.09 -48.78 -31.68
N ALA A 823 -27.05 -47.47 -31.98
CA ALA A 823 -27.00 -46.99 -33.37
C ALA A 823 -25.71 -47.38 -34.09
N MET A 824 -24.55 -47.26 -33.43
CA MET A 824 -23.27 -47.67 -34.00
C MET A 824 -23.20 -49.19 -34.22
N PHE A 825 -23.72 -49.97 -33.27
CA PHE A 825 -23.77 -51.43 -33.39
C PHE A 825 -24.60 -51.83 -34.61
N SER A 826 -25.81 -51.29 -34.76
CA SER A 826 -26.65 -51.57 -35.93
C SER A 826 -25.97 -51.21 -37.26
N ALA A 827 -25.28 -50.07 -37.34
CA ALA A 827 -24.57 -49.67 -38.55
C ALA A 827 -23.39 -50.60 -38.87
N MET A 828 -22.62 -51.01 -37.85
CA MET A 828 -21.52 -51.95 -38.04
C MET A 828 -22.02 -53.33 -38.46
N ILE A 829 -23.14 -53.81 -37.91
CA ILE A 829 -23.76 -55.07 -38.33
C ILE A 829 -24.19 -55.00 -39.79
N ALA A 830 -24.93 -53.97 -40.20
CA ALA A 830 -25.38 -53.82 -41.59
C ALA A 830 -24.19 -53.75 -42.57
N LYS A 831 -23.12 -53.06 -42.19
CA LYS A 831 -21.87 -53.02 -42.97
C LYS A 831 -21.20 -54.39 -43.03
N ALA A 832 -21.14 -55.13 -41.91
CA ALA A 832 -20.56 -56.45 -41.87
C ALA A 832 -21.36 -57.45 -42.74
N GLU A 833 -22.69 -57.44 -42.68
CA GLU A 833 -23.52 -58.30 -43.53
C GLU A 833 -23.26 -58.03 -45.01
N SER A 834 -23.12 -56.75 -45.39
CA SER A 834 -22.81 -56.35 -46.76
C SER A 834 -21.40 -56.72 -47.23
N GLU A 835 -20.38 -56.57 -46.39
CA GLU A 835 -18.98 -56.82 -46.78
C GLU A 835 -18.66 -58.32 -46.78
N PHE A 836 -19.10 -59.03 -45.75
CA PHE A 836 -18.83 -60.46 -45.61
C PHE A 836 -19.80 -61.33 -46.44
N GLY A 837 -20.85 -60.73 -47.02
CA GLY A 837 -21.82 -61.40 -47.88
C GLY A 837 -22.70 -62.42 -47.15
N ILE A 838 -22.91 -62.20 -45.85
CA ILE A 838 -23.64 -63.11 -44.96
C ILE A 838 -24.77 -62.32 -44.30
N THR A 839 -26.00 -62.82 -44.39
CA THR A 839 -27.10 -62.30 -43.56
C THR A 839 -27.09 -63.08 -42.26
N PHE A 840 -26.72 -62.45 -41.14
CA PHE A 840 -26.37 -63.21 -39.94
C PHE A 840 -27.54 -64.02 -39.38
N LEU A 841 -28.75 -63.46 -39.39
CA LEU A 841 -29.96 -64.16 -38.91
C LEU A 841 -30.44 -65.27 -39.86
N ASP A 842 -30.00 -65.27 -41.13
CA ASP A 842 -30.33 -66.35 -42.07
C ASP A 842 -29.33 -67.51 -41.95
N VAL A 843 -28.09 -67.22 -41.55
CA VAL A 843 -27.02 -68.22 -41.41
C VAL A 843 -26.99 -68.85 -40.03
N PHE A 844 -27.32 -68.12 -38.97
CA PHE A 844 -27.37 -68.65 -37.61
C PHE A 844 -28.83 -68.85 -37.19
N LYS A 845 -29.15 -69.93 -36.48
CA LYS A 845 -30.50 -70.23 -35.95
C LYS A 845 -30.94 -69.28 -34.80
N ALA A 846 -30.50 -68.02 -34.84
CA ALA A 846 -30.86 -66.98 -33.90
C ALA A 846 -32.11 -66.22 -34.37
N THR A 847 -32.97 -65.85 -33.44
CA THR A 847 -34.13 -64.99 -33.71
C THR A 847 -33.80 -63.51 -33.61
N ASN A 848 -32.79 -63.16 -32.83
CA ASN A 848 -32.37 -61.78 -32.63
C ASN A 848 -30.85 -61.64 -32.74
N ILE A 849 -30.40 -60.49 -33.24
CA ILE A 849 -28.96 -60.22 -33.44
C ILE A 849 -28.15 -60.28 -32.14
N TYR A 850 -28.78 -60.04 -30.99
CA TYR A 850 -28.11 -60.08 -29.69
C TYR A 850 -27.89 -61.49 -29.13
N GLU A 851 -28.49 -62.52 -29.74
CA GLU A 851 -28.30 -63.94 -29.38
C GLU A 851 -26.99 -64.50 -29.97
N ILE A 852 -26.45 -63.85 -31.00
CA ILE A 852 -25.21 -64.28 -31.67
C ILE A 852 -23.98 -63.92 -30.84
N ASN A 853 -23.05 -64.87 -30.73
CA ASN A 853 -21.71 -64.66 -30.17
C ASN A 853 -20.78 -64.14 -31.27
N PHE A 854 -20.48 -62.84 -31.24
CA PHE A 854 -19.71 -62.20 -32.31
C PHE A 854 -18.23 -62.60 -32.31
N ASN A 855 -17.68 -62.99 -31.15
CA ASN A 855 -16.31 -63.48 -31.06
C ASN A 855 -16.15 -64.79 -31.85
N ASP A 856 -17.04 -65.75 -31.57
CA ASP A 856 -17.03 -67.05 -32.24
C ASP A 856 -17.39 -66.90 -33.72
N MET A 857 -18.34 -66.00 -34.04
CA MET A 857 -18.76 -65.71 -35.42
C MET A 857 -17.60 -65.21 -36.29
N PHE A 858 -16.89 -64.18 -35.84
CA PHE A 858 -15.77 -63.65 -36.62
C PHE A 858 -14.57 -64.61 -36.66
N LYS A 859 -14.37 -65.43 -35.62
CA LYS A 859 -13.42 -66.54 -35.66
C LYS A 859 -13.81 -67.57 -36.74
N PHE A 860 -15.09 -67.91 -36.82
CA PHE A 860 -15.64 -68.81 -37.83
C PHE A 860 -15.51 -68.23 -39.26
N ILE A 861 -15.82 -66.94 -39.44
CA ILE A 861 -15.64 -66.23 -40.72
C ILE A 861 -14.17 -66.26 -41.16
N ASN A 862 -13.24 -65.98 -40.24
CA ASN A 862 -11.80 -66.01 -40.55
C ASN A 862 -11.35 -67.42 -41.00
N LEU A 863 -11.77 -68.46 -40.27
CA LEU A 863 -11.43 -69.85 -40.63
C LEU A 863 -12.05 -70.28 -41.97
N THR A 864 -13.26 -69.82 -42.29
CA THR A 864 -13.95 -70.13 -43.56
C THR A 864 -13.45 -69.30 -44.75
N LYS A 865 -12.80 -68.15 -44.50
CA LYS A 865 -12.07 -67.37 -45.52
C LYS A 865 -10.76 -68.02 -45.97
N GLN A 866 -10.19 -68.95 -45.19
CA GLN A 866 -8.95 -69.62 -45.56
C GLN A 866 -9.10 -70.38 -46.90
N SER A 867 -8.12 -70.25 -47.79
CA SER A 867 -8.13 -70.90 -49.12
C SER A 867 -7.87 -72.42 -49.08
N ASN A 868 -8.22 -73.10 -47.98
CA ASN A 868 -8.11 -74.55 -47.89
C ASN A 868 -9.37 -75.22 -48.45
N ALA A 869 -9.21 -76.45 -48.96
CA ALA A 869 -10.28 -77.16 -49.66
C ALA A 869 -11.53 -77.36 -48.80
N PHE A 870 -11.37 -77.59 -47.50
CA PHE A 870 -12.50 -77.81 -46.60
C PHE A 870 -13.29 -76.52 -46.35
N ALA A 871 -12.60 -75.43 -46.04
CA ALA A 871 -13.22 -74.13 -45.77
C ALA A 871 -14.04 -73.63 -46.96
N GLN A 872 -13.52 -73.77 -48.19
CA GLN A 872 -14.24 -73.39 -49.42
C GLN A 872 -15.49 -74.25 -49.65
N ALA A 873 -15.34 -75.58 -49.55
CA ALA A 873 -16.46 -76.50 -49.74
C ALA A 873 -17.52 -76.35 -48.63
N PHE A 874 -17.08 -76.09 -47.40
CA PHE A 874 -17.96 -75.87 -46.25
C PHE A 874 -18.74 -74.56 -46.42
N LYS A 875 -18.07 -73.47 -46.81
CA LYS A 875 -18.73 -72.21 -47.13
C LYS A 875 -19.81 -72.41 -48.19
N ASN A 876 -19.46 -73.07 -49.30
CA ASN A 876 -20.39 -73.30 -50.41
C ASN A 876 -21.68 -74.03 -49.96
N VAL A 877 -21.54 -75.05 -49.11
CA VAL A 877 -22.67 -75.88 -48.67
C VAL A 877 -23.44 -75.27 -47.49
N ALA A 878 -22.74 -74.78 -46.46
CA ALA A 878 -23.33 -74.40 -45.18
C ALA A 878 -23.65 -72.89 -45.07
N ILE A 879 -22.90 -72.03 -45.78
CA ILE A 879 -23.10 -70.57 -45.73
C ILE A 879 -23.85 -70.10 -46.99
N ASP A 880 -23.37 -70.47 -48.17
CA ASP A 880 -23.97 -70.05 -49.46
C ASP A 880 -25.23 -70.88 -49.82
N GLY A 881 -25.47 -71.98 -49.09
CA GLY A 881 -26.68 -72.80 -49.22
C GLY A 881 -26.70 -73.75 -50.43
N ASN A 882 -25.58 -73.95 -51.13
CA ASN A 882 -25.48 -74.84 -52.29
C ASN A 882 -25.42 -76.30 -51.84
N LYS A 883 -26.59 -76.86 -51.55
CA LYS A 883 -26.81 -78.21 -51.00
C LYS A 883 -27.09 -79.25 -52.10
N ASP A 884 -26.57 -79.07 -53.31
CA ASP A 884 -26.65 -80.06 -54.39
C ASP A 884 -25.64 -81.20 -54.21
N THR A 885 -25.87 -82.35 -54.84
CA THR A 885 -25.03 -83.54 -54.64
C THR A 885 -23.55 -83.31 -54.97
N ALA A 886 -23.21 -82.45 -55.95
CA ALA A 886 -21.82 -82.20 -56.33
C ALA A 886 -21.09 -81.37 -55.27
N SER A 887 -21.73 -80.31 -54.77
CA SER A 887 -21.20 -79.48 -53.68
C SER A 887 -21.00 -80.28 -52.38
N VAL A 888 -21.91 -81.24 -52.10
CA VAL A 888 -21.81 -82.15 -50.95
C VAL A 888 -20.69 -83.18 -51.11
N ASP A 889 -20.54 -83.78 -52.29
CA ASP A 889 -19.41 -84.68 -52.59
C ASP A 889 -18.06 -83.95 -52.42
N GLU A 890 -17.98 -82.69 -52.85
CA GLU A 890 -16.80 -81.84 -52.69
C GLU A 890 -16.48 -81.57 -51.22
N LEU A 891 -17.49 -81.23 -50.41
CA LEU A 891 -17.33 -81.05 -48.96
C LEU A 891 -16.82 -82.31 -48.26
N MET A 892 -17.44 -83.46 -48.56
CA MET A 892 -17.09 -84.74 -47.95
C MET A 892 -15.70 -85.20 -48.37
N GLY A 893 -15.31 -84.98 -49.63
CA GLY A 893 -13.95 -85.21 -50.11
C GLY A 893 -12.90 -84.29 -49.46
N ALA A 894 -13.28 -83.06 -49.14
CA ALA A 894 -12.38 -82.07 -48.54
C ALA A 894 -12.07 -82.32 -47.05
N VAL A 895 -12.91 -83.08 -46.33
CA VAL A 895 -12.69 -83.47 -44.91
C VAL A 895 -11.33 -84.13 -44.73
N LYS A 896 -10.97 -85.05 -45.63
CA LYS A 896 -9.71 -85.79 -45.56
C LYS A 896 -8.49 -84.90 -45.81
N ALA A 897 -8.65 -83.85 -46.61
CA ALA A 897 -7.55 -82.97 -47.00
C ALA A 897 -7.10 -82.00 -45.89
N ASN A 898 -7.99 -81.60 -44.97
CA ASN A 898 -7.69 -80.62 -43.91
C ASN A 898 -8.48 -80.91 -42.62
N GLN A 899 -8.20 -82.04 -41.96
CA GLN A 899 -8.94 -82.50 -40.78
C GLN A 899 -8.92 -81.52 -39.59
N GLU A 900 -7.81 -80.83 -39.34
CA GLU A 900 -7.70 -79.86 -38.23
C GLU A 900 -8.61 -78.65 -38.45
N SER A 901 -8.57 -78.05 -39.64
CA SER A 901 -9.49 -76.96 -40.02
C SER A 901 -10.94 -77.42 -40.03
N ALA A 902 -11.21 -78.65 -40.48
CA ALA A 902 -12.56 -79.21 -40.48
C ALA A 902 -13.13 -79.32 -39.07
N LYS A 903 -12.33 -79.85 -38.15
CA LYS A 903 -12.70 -79.95 -36.74
C LYS A 903 -13.01 -78.58 -36.13
N GLU A 904 -12.13 -77.60 -36.30
CA GLU A 904 -12.31 -76.28 -35.70
C GLU A 904 -13.52 -75.53 -36.29
N ILE A 905 -13.71 -75.58 -37.62
CA ILE A 905 -14.85 -74.94 -38.29
C ILE A 905 -16.17 -75.57 -37.85
N LEU A 906 -16.24 -76.91 -37.76
CA LEU A 906 -17.48 -77.60 -37.36
C LEU A 906 -17.83 -77.36 -35.90
N VAL A 907 -16.84 -77.34 -35.00
CA VAL A 907 -17.07 -77.03 -33.59
C VAL A 907 -17.66 -75.62 -33.45
N LEU A 908 -17.10 -74.63 -34.16
CA LEU A 908 -17.61 -73.27 -34.15
C LEU A 908 -18.98 -73.14 -34.83
N ALA A 909 -19.20 -73.84 -35.95
CA ALA A 909 -20.49 -73.85 -36.63
C ALA A 909 -21.60 -74.40 -35.73
N ASN A 910 -21.30 -75.45 -34.96
CA ASN A 910 -22.23 -76.01 -33.98
C ASN A 910 -22.47 -75.06 -32.80
N SER A 911 -21.42 -74.42 -32.26
CA SER A 911 -21.58 -73.48 -31.14
C SER A 911 -22.35 -72.22 -31.52
N LEU A 912 -22.28 -71.82 -32.80
CA LEU A 912 -23.04 -70.71 -33.38
C LEU A 912 -24.42 -71.12 -33.91
N GLU A 913 -24.77 -72.40 -33.81
CA GLU A 913 -26.00 -72.97 -34.36
C GLU A 913 -26.23 -72.60 -35.84
N VAL A 914 -25.20 -72.77 -36.68
CA VAL A 914 -25.31 -72.52 -38.14
C VAL A 914 -26.45 -73.34 -38.75
N ASP A 915 -27.27 -72.72 -39.60
CA ASP A 915 -28.40 -73.37 -40.24
C ASP A 915 -27.97 -74.26 -41.43
N ALA A 916 -27.57 -75.48 -41.09
CA ALA A 916 -27.31 -76.54 -42.06
C ALA A 916 -28.55 -77.38 -42.38
N SER A 917 -29.78 -76.86 -42.25
CA SER A 917 -31.02 -77.61 -42.51
C SER A 917 -31.04 -78.29 -43.89
N LEU A 918 -31.38 -79.58 -43.92
CA LEU A 918 -31.43 -80.39 -45.15
C LEU A 918 -32.87 -80.78 -45.47
N THR A 919 -33.21 -80.83 -46.76
CA THR A 919 -34.44 -81.53 -47.20
C THR A 919 -34.32 -83.04 -46.96
N THR A 920 -35.43 -83.77 -46.98
CA THR A 920 -35.43 -85.23 -46.77
C THR A 920 -34.55 -85.97 -47.79
N GLU A 921 -34.53 -85.52 -49.04
CA GLU A 921 -33.69 -86.11 -50.10
C GLU A 921 -32.21 -85.82 -49.88
N GLN A 922 -31.86 -84.58 -49.53
CA GLN A 922 -30.48 -84.18 -49.20
C GLN A 922 -29.97 -84.92 -47.97
N LYS A 923 -30.80 -85.06 -46.93
CA LYS A 923 -30.44 -85.77 -45.70
C LYS A 923 -30.07 -87.22 -46.00
N THR A 924 -30.90 -87.94 -46.75
CA THR A 924 -30.64 -89.33 -47.13
C THR A 924 -29.29 -89.50 -47.85
N TYR A 925 -28.94 -88.53 -48.70
CA TYR A 925 -27.66 -88.52 -49.42
C TYR A 925 -26.48 -88.16 -48.50
N PHE A 926 -26.64 -87.16 -47.62
CA PHE A 926 -25.65 -86.80 -46.60
C PHE A 926 -25.33 -87.98 -45.67
N ASP A 927 -26.34 -88.69 -45.18
CA ASP A 927 -26.17 -89.84 -44.28
C ASP A 927 -25.35 -90.96 -44.95
N ALA A 928 -25.58 -91.20 -46.26
CA ALA A 928 -24.80 -92.15 -47.05
C ALA A 928 -23.33 -91.74 -47.17
N LYS A 929 -23.05 -90.45 -47.38
CA LYS A 929 -21.69 -89.91 -47.46
C LYS A 929 -20.97 -89.90 -46.12
N ILE A 930 -21.70 -89.62 -45.03
CA ILE A 930 -21.17 -89.73 -43.67
C ILE A 930 -20.78 -91.18 -43.36
N ALA A 931 -21.58 -92.16 -43.77
CA ALA A 931 -21.24 -93.58 -43.63
C ALA A 931 -19.96 -93.98 -44.41
N GLU A 932 -19.70 -93.37 -45.57
CA GLU A 932 -18.44 -93.53 -46.31
C GLU A 932 -17.25 -92.99 -45.50
N LEU A 933 -17.38 -91.81 -44.89
CA LEU A 933 -16.35 -91.25 -44.01
C LEU A 933 -16.14 -92.08 -42.73
N GLU A 934 -17.21 -92.65 -42.16
CA GLU A 934 -17.13 -93.53 -40.99
C GLU A 934 -16.41 -94.84 -41.25
N ALA A 935 -16.40 -95.32 -42.48
CA ALA A 935 -15.67 -96.51 -42.89
C ALA A 935 -14.16 -96.25 -43.08
N ASP A 936 -13.74 -94.99 -43.27
CA ASP A 936 -12.34 -94.60 -43.41
C ASP A 936 -11.67 -94.43 -42.03
N SER A 937 -10.75 -95.35 -41.70
CA SER A 937 -10.03 -95.33 -40.41
C SER A 937 -9.06 -94.16 -40.24
N GLU A 938 -8.77 -93.41 -41.31
CA GLU A 938 -7.85 -92.26 -41.28
C GLU A 938 -8.53 -90.95 -40.84
N ILE A 939 -9.86 -90.92 -40.68
CA ILE A 939 -10.63 -89.71 -40.32
C ILE A 939 -10.88 -89.66 -38.81
N ASP A 940 -10.60 -88.53 -38.17
CA ASP A 940 -10.95 -88.29 -36.76
C ASP A 940 -12.46 -88.44 -36.54
N ARG A 941 -12.83 -89.36 -35.64
CA ARG A 941 -14.23 -89.66 -35.28
C ARG A 941 -14.96 -88.44 -34.72
N ASP A 942 -14.24 -87.51 -34.10
CA ASP A 942 -14.82 -86.28 -33.57
C ASP A 942 -15.35 -85.37 -34.69
N ILE A 943 -14.67 -85.31 -35.85
CA ILE A 943 -15.13 -84.54 -37.02
C ILE A 943 -16.48 -85.04 -37.50
N ILE A 944 -16.64 -86.37 -37.55
CA ILE A 944 -17.89 -87.02 -37.95
C ILE A 944 -19.01 -86.69 -36.95
N ALA A 945 -18.72 -86.74 -35.65
CA ALA A 945 -19.67 -86.40 -34.60
C ALA A 945 -20.13 -84.93 -34.67
N GLN A 946 -19.19 -84.00 -34.92
CA GLN A 946 -19.50 -82.59 -35.11
C GLN A 946 -20.34 -82.36 -36.38
N PHE A 947 -20.04 -83.06 -37.48
CA PHE A 947 -20.85 -82.98 -38.71
C PHE A 947 -22.27 -83.46 -38.51
N LYS A 948 -22.46 -84.62 -37.87
CA LYS A 948 -23.79 -85.16 -37.52
C LYS A 948 -24.59 -84.17 -36.69
N THR A 949 -23.95 -83.60 -35.67
CA THR A 949 -24.56 -82.57 -34.82
C THR A 949 -25.03 -81.37 -35.64
N LEU A 950 -24.21 -80.89 -36.58
CA LEU A 950 -24.50 -79.71 -37.40
C LEU A 950 -25.75 -79.90 -38.27
N ILE A 951 -25.89 -81.06 -38.91
CA ILE A 951 -27.03 -81.38 -39.77
C ILE A 951 -28.27 -81.87 -38.99
N GLY A 952 -28.24 -81.83 -37.66
CA GLY A 952 -29.38 -82.19 -36.80
C GLY A 952 -29.56 -83.69 -36.59
N GLU A 953 -28.51 -84.49 -36.76
CA GLU A 953 -28.46 -85.87 -36.29
C GLU A 953 -27.88 -85.89 -34.88
N THR A 954 -28.72 -86.16 -33.89
CA THR A 954 -28.22 -86.48 -32.54
C THR A 954 -27.32 -87.71 -32.62
N ALA A 955 -26.08 -87.56 -32.14
CA ALA A 955 -25.02 -88.57 -32.14
C ALA A 955 -25.45 -89.94 -31.58
#